data_AF-A0A928GAG9-F1
#
_entry.id   AF-A0A928GAG9-F1
#
_cell.length_a   1.000
_cell.length_b   1.000
_cell.length_c   1.000
_cell.angle_alpha   90.00
_cell.angle_beta   90.00
_cell.angle_gamma   90.00
#
_symmetry.space_group_name_H-M   'P 1'
#
loop_
_entity.id
_entity.type
_entity.pdbx_description
1 polymer ?
#
loop_
_entity_poly.entity_id
_entity_poly.type
_entity_poly.pdbx_seq_one_letter_code
_entity_poly.pdbx_strand_id
1 'polypeptide(L)'
;MMLLPLAVAVSLSAQEPYSVRMIRSEMKRNPDATYLDGRNGERKWNYTTGLELKAFLDAAGRYEMPEVVQYVRDWADTMATEKGEVYKYKKSNYNVDHICPARIYFDLHDMYGDQDKRYRRVTRMIREQIDSQPRTKSGEFWHKQVYPHQVWLDGFYMALPFYAEYTRRYAPKDQRDSLYADIVHQFTAGAENTFDPATGLYRHAWDESRSMFWCDPQTGLSQHAWGRATGWFAIALVEVLDYIPKDHPGRQALIDQLNYFLKVLPEWADPKTGMWYQVLDCPGREGNYQEATCSIMFVYAFLKGLRMGYIDDSHRDYILGLYPKFIDRFIRENGDGTISMTDCCAVGGLGGKQMRMGDFAYYLSEPIIENDCKGVGPFIWASLEWEAMHNIDYFPEVTGQLAFVGAEGCGKYAAGGRGGREYVVTSLEDDGSEGTLRYAVEAEGPRVVTFAVEGDIRLKAPLNIENPYISILGQTAPGQGITLRDHNVFITADHTIIRYMRFRLGAVSGVEADALGAKRCSNIIIDHCSMSWATDENASFYNINDATVQWCIISEALNASVHHKGQHGYGGIWGGRNVTFHHNLFAHNKSRNPRFDHPRIYSGQELLTGRGTVDFKNNVVYNWNIKAIYGGEEGWFNVEDNYFRPGPATRSLDGEWLDISTSETTSMIPGSFYIDGNIYDVSAVRKGGMDGRRPDCEKIASWKDVYEMKSVEEPFAIKVELDAEDAEDAYRSVLKGAGASRKRDAVDKRIVKEVRRGRAAFCGSVTGLPGIIDSEDDVR
;
A
#
# COMPACT_ATOMS: atom_id res chain seq x y z
N MET A 1 48.68 14.78 -17.93
CA MET A 1 47.39 14.24 -18.38
C MET A 1 47.09 13.02 -17.52
N MET A 2 46.34 13.20 -16.44
CA MET A 2 45.81 12.11 -15.60
C MET A 2 44.57 12.65 -14.90
N LEU A 3 43.41 12.12 -15.29
CA LEU A 3 42.08 12.44 -14.78
C LEU A 3 41.91 11.81 -13.40
N LEU A 4 41.50 12.61 -12.40
CA LEU A 4 40.93 12.12 -11.15
C LEU A 4 39.51 11.59 -11.41
N PRO A 5 39.06 10.49 -10.79
CA PRO A 5 37.66 10.11 -10.81
C PRO A 5 36.88 11.00 -9.85
N LEU A 6 35.72 11.47 -10.33
CA LEU A 6 34.64 12.07 -9.56
C LEU A 6 34.28 11.17 -8.37
N ALA A 7 34.39 11.72 -7.16
CA ALA A 7 33.68 11.18 -6.01
C ALA A 7 32.21 11.56 -6.15
N VAL A 8 31.36 10.57 -6.42
CA VAL A 8 29.91 10.71 -6.26
C VAL A 8 29.64 10.74 -4.76
N ALA A 9 29.16 11.88 -4.28
CA ALA A 9 28.59 12.00 -2.95
C ALA A 9 27.29 11.18 -2.93
N VAL A 10 27.30 10.07 -2.20
CA VAL A 10 26.10 9.29 -1.93
C VAL A 10 25.47 9.91 -0.68
N SER A 11 24.28 10.49 -0.84
CA SER A 11 23.40 10.91 0.26
C SER A 11 23.06 9.72 1.15
N LEU A 12 22.57 9.94 2.36
CA LEU A 12 22.25 8.90 3.35
C LEU A 12 21.07 7.95 2.95
N SER A 13 20.81 7.75 1.65
CA SER A 13 19.91 6.77 1.03
C SER A 13 20.61 5.48 0.55
N ALA A 14 21.83 5.21 1.02
CA ALA A 14 22.79 4.32 0.37
C ALA A 14 22.62 2.79 0.53
N GLN A 15 21.58 2.26 1.20
CA GLN A 15 21.43 0.82 1.38
C GLN A 15 20.03 0.35 1.00
N GLU A 16 19.97 -0.59 0.05
CA GLU A 16 18.73 -1.27 -0.36
C GLU A 16 17.97 -1.84 0.85
N PRO A 17 16.62 -1.85 0.84
CA PRO A 17 15.84 -2.46 1.91
C PRO A 17 16.17 -3.95 2.10
N TYR A 18 16.00 -4.49 3.30
CA TYR A 18 16.39 -5.86 3.63
C TYR A 18 15.61 -6.91 2.83
N SER A 19 14.35 -6.64 2.51
CA SER A 19 13.54 -7.49 1.61
C SER A 19 14.21 -7.64 0.23
N VAL A 20 14.60 -6.52 -0.39
CA VAL A 20 15.28 -6.45 -1.69
C VAL A 20 16.66 -7.09 -1.63
N ARG A 21 17.44 -6.76 -0.59
CA ARG A 21 18.78 -7.33 -0.39
C ARG A 21 18.75 -8.84 -0.25
N MET A 22 17.78 -9.38 0.48
CA MET A 22 17.65 -10.84 0.66
C MET A 22 17.28 -11.52 -0.65
N ILE A 23 16.29 -10.99 -1.38
CA ILE A 23 15.87 -11.52 -2.69
C ILE A 23 17.05 -11.56 -3.66
N ARG A 24 17.81 -10.46 -3.78
CA ARG A 24 18.98 -10.39 -4.65
C ARG A 24 20.09 -11.33 -4.20
N SER A 25 20.29 -11.48 -2.90
CA SER A 25 21.25 -12.43 -2.34
C SER A 25 20.89 -13.87 -2.71
N GLU A 26 19.60 -14.21 -2.63
CA GLU A 26 19.10 -15.53 -3.01
C GLU A 26 19.16 -15.78 -4.51
N MET A 27 18.73 -14.83 -5.36
CA MET A 27 18.86 -14.96 -6.81
C MET A 27 20.31 -15.05 -7.27
N LYS A 28 21.24 -14.38 -6.57
CA LYS A 28 22.68 -14.50 -6.84
C LYS A 28 23.23 -15.86 -6.42
N ARG A 29 22.80 -16.39 -5.26
CA ARG A 29 23.19 -17.74 -4.78
C ARG A 29 22.58 -18.84 -5.64
N ASN A 30 21.34 -18.65 -6.06
CA ASN A 30 20.51 -19.59 -6.79
C ASN A 30 19.98 -18.92 -8.07
N PRO A 31 20.75 -18.88 -9.17
CA PRO A 31 20.28 -18.28 -10.42
C PRO A 31 19.09 -19.03 -11.07
N ASP A 32 18.83 -20.27 -10.65
CA ASP A 32 17.67 -21.08 -11.04
C ASP A 32 16.87 -21.44 -9.79
N ALA A 33 15.65 -20.91 -9.71
CA ALA A 33 14.72 -21.11 -8.60
C ALA A 33 14.39 -22.58 -8.31
N THR A 34 14.62 -23.50 -9.26
CA THR A 34 14.38 -24.93 -9.03
C THR A 34 15.33 -25.54 -8.00
N TYR A 35 16.42 -24.84 -7.65
CA TYR A 35 17.40 -25.27 -6.65
C TYR A 35 17.42 -24.39 -5.40
N LEU A 36 16.44 -23.49 -5.24
CA LEU A 36 16.35 -22.56 -4.12
C LEU A 36 16.36 -23.28 -2.76
N ASP A 37 15.82 -24.51 -2.68
CA ASP A 37 15.83 -25.33 -1.46
C ASP A 37 17.14 -26.13 -1.23
N GLY A 38 18.21 -25.78 -1.94
CA GLY A 38 19.55 -26.37 -1.81
C GLY A 38 19.71 -27.76 -2.45
N ARG A 39 18.70 -28.25 -3.18
CA ARG A 39 18.71 -29.60 -3.81
C ARG A 39 19.30 -29.59 -5.22
N ASN A 40 20.59 -29.30 -5.30
CA ASN A 40 21.32 -29.25 -6.57
C ASN A 40 21.08 -30.50 -7.44
N GLY A 41 20.54 -30.31 -8.65
CA GLY A 41 20.34 -31.36 -9.64
C GLY A 41 19.04 -32.17 -9.54
N GLU A 42 18.18 -31.95 -8.53
CA GLU A 42 16.86 -32.57 -8.47
C GLU A 42 15.74 -31.54 -8.31
N ARG A 43 14.91 -31.39 -9.36
CA ARG A 43 13.68 -30.59 -9.29
C ARG A 43 12.69 -31.23 -8.32
N LYS A 44 12.02 -30.41 -7.50
CA LYS A 44 11.03 -30.89 -6.53
C LYS A 44 9.88 -29.90 -6.37
N TRP A 45 8.66 -30.41 -6.41
CA TRP A 45 7.48 -29.66 -5.98
C TRP A 45 7.44 -29.64 -4.45
N ASN A 46 7.86 -28.52 -3.84
CA ASN A 46 8.10 -28.44 -2.41
C ASN A 46 7.65 -27.09 -1.83
N TYR A 47 7.05 -27.12 -0.64
CA TYR A 47 6.52 -25.92 0.03
C TYR A 47 7.60 -24.87 0.29
N THR A 48 8.84 -25.29 0.53
CA THR A 48 9.96 -24.40 0.85
C THR A 48 10.20 -23.38 -0.27
N THR A 49 10.34 -23.86 -1.51
CA THR A 49 10.51 -23.00 -2.68
C THR A 49 9.25 -22.18 -2.94
N GLY A 50 8.07 -22.80 -2.86
CA GLY A 50 6.81 -22.11 -3.10
C GLY A 50 6.51 -20.95 -2.13
N LEU A 51 6.84 -21.14 -0.85
CA LEU A 51 6.78 -20.14 0.21
C LEU A 51 7.66 -18.93 -0.12
N GLU A 52 8.93 -19.19 -0.41
CA GLU A 52 9.90 -18.12 -0.62
C GLU A 52 9.60 -17.36 -1.91
N LEU A 53 9.24 -18.07 -2.99
CA LEU A 53 8.81 -17.43 -4.24
C LEU A 53 7.51 -16.63 -4.06
N LYS A 54 6.62 -17.01 -3.15
CA LYS A 54 5.46 -16.18 -2.80
C LYS A 54 5.90 -14.86 -2.16
N ALA A 55 6.83 -14.90 -1.22
CA ALA A 55 7.39 -13.69 -0.62
C ALA A 55 8.13 -12.81 -1.64
N PHE A 56 8.79 -13.43 -2.62
CA PHE A 56 9.41 -12.71 -3.75
C PHE A 56 8.37 -11.96 -4.57
N LEU A 57 7.23 -12.59 -4.91
CA LEU A 57 6.15 -11.90 -5.64
C LEU A 57 5.54 -10.75 -4.84
N ASP A 58 5.38 -10.91 -3.52
CA ASP A 58 4.85 -9.85 -2.66
C ASP A 58 5.80 -8.64 -2.62
N ALA A 59 7.11 -8.88 -2.50
CA ALA A 59 8.11 -7.82 -2.56
C ALA A 59 8.19 -7.18 -3.97
N ALA A 60 8.14 -8.00 -5.02
CA ALA A 60 8.16 -7.52 -6.39
C ALA A 60 6.93 -6.66 -6.72
N GLY A 61 5.78 -6.96 -6.11
CA GLY A 61 4.58 -6.12 -6.20
C GLY A 61 4.75 -4.77 -5.51
N ARG A 62 5.40 -4.70 -4.34
CA ARG A 62 5.65 -3.44 -3.61
C ARG A 62 6.70 -2.55 -4.27
N TYR A 63 7.75 -3.16 -4.81
CA TYR A 63 8.94 -2.46 -5.32
C TYR A 63 9.09 -2.50 -6.84
N GLU A 64 8.09 -3.02 -7.56
CA GLU A 64 8.06 -3.08 -9.03
C GLU A 64 9.30 -3.76 -9.62
N MET A 65 9.59 -4.99 -9.19
CA MET A 65 10.79 -5.75 -9.59
C MET A 65 10.47 -6.79 -10.70
N PRO A 66 10.42 -6.41 -11.99
CA PRO A 66 10.04 -7.32 -13.07
C PRO A 66 11.01 -8.51 -13.23
N GLU A 67 12.27 -8.33 -12.89
CA GLU A 67 13.28 -9.40 -12.89
C GLU A 67 12.95 -10.51 -11.88
N VAL A 68 12.37 -10.14 -10.74
CA VAL A 68 11.93 -11.08 -9.70
C VAL A 68 10.67 -11.81 -10.17
N VAL A 69 9.70 -11.10 -10.75
CA VAL A 69 8.50 -11.71 -11.33
C VAL A 69 8.87 -12.76 -12.38
N GLN A 70 9.82 -12.42 -13.26
CA GLN A 70 10.29 -13.36 -14.28
C GLN A 70 10.97 -14.59 -13.66
N TYR A 71 11.83 -14.39 -12.65
CA TYR A 71 12.48 -15.49 -11.92
C TYR A 71 11.48 -16.46 -11.28
N VAL A 72 10.39 -15.95 -10.69
CA VAL A 72 9.30 -16.78 -10.15
C VAL A 72 8.51 -17.48 -11.25
N ARG A 73 8.22 -16.78 -12.36
CA ARG A 73 7.50 -17.35 -13.50
C ARG A 73 8.27 -18.51 -14.13
N ASP A 74 9.58 -18.37 -14.33
CA ASP A 74 10.42 -19.41 -14.90
C ASP A 74 10.35 -20.72 -14.08
N TRP A 75 10.28 -20.59 -12.75
CA TRP A 75 10.04 -21.74 -11.87
C TRP A 75 8.65 -22.35 -12.09
N ALA A 76 7.60 -21.53 -12.06
CA ALA A 76 6.23 -22.00 -12.19
C ALA A 76 6.03 -22.73 -13.54
N ASP A 77 6.56 -22.16 -14.61
CA ASP A 77 6.46 -22.68 -15.96
C ASP A 77 7.30 -23.95 -16.17
N THR A 78 8.35 -24.12 -15.36
CA THR A 78 9.14 -25.37 -15.32
C THR A 78 8.43 -26.47 -14.52
N MET A 79 7.67 -26.09 -13.48
CA MET A 79 7.05 -27.03 -12.55
C MET A 79 5.67 -27.52 -12.98
N ALA A 80 4.96 -26.78 -13.85
CA ALA A 80 3.66 -27.17 -14.36
C ALA A 80 3.57 -27.05 -15.88
N THR A 81 2.94 -28.02 -16.53
CA THR A 81 2.66 -27.96 -17.98
C THR A 81 1.50 -27.00 -18.29
N GLU A 82 1.32 -26.62 -19.56
CA GLU A 82 0.15 -25.86 -20.04
C GLU A 82 -1.20 -26.52 -19.69
N LYS A 83 -1.20 -27.84 -19.49
CA LYS A 83 -2.40 -28.58 -19.09
C LYS A 83 -2.70 -28.47 -17.59
N GLY A 84 -1.80 -27.88 -16.80
CA GLY A 84 -1.87 -27.79 -15.35
C GLY A 84 -1.36 -29.03 -14.63
N GLU A 85 -0.59 -29.90 -15.32
CA GLU A 85 0.01 -31.08 -14.70
C GLU A 85 1.30 -30.70 -13.98
N VAL A 86 1.34 -30.89 -12.66
CA VAL A 86 2.47 -30.50 -11.81
C VAL A 86 3.50 -31.63 -11.70
N TYR A 87 4.78 -31.27 -11.84
CA TYR A 87 5.91 -32.19 -11.80
C TYR A 87 5.93 -33.07 -10.55
N LYS A 88 5.89 -34.40 -10.74
CA LYS A 88 5.88 -35.45 -9.69
C LYS A 88 4.76 -35.31 -8.64
N TYR A 89 3.79 -34.41 -8.81
CA TYR A 89 2.66 -34.31 -7.90
C TYR A 89 1.73 -35.52 -8.04
N LYS A 90 1.25 -36.03 -6.90
CA LYS A 90 0.30 -37.14 -6.83
C LYS A 90 -0.73 -36.85 -5.74
N LYS A 91 -1.99 -36.62 -6.12
CA LYS A 91 -3.11 -36.41 -5.19
C LYS A 91 -3.24 -37.55 -4.17
N SER A 92 -2.96 -38.79 -4.59
CA SER A 92 -3.03 -39.98 -3.71
C SER A 92 -2.06 -39.96 -2.53
N ASN A 93 -1.05 -39.08 -2.54
CA ASN A 93 -0.18 -38.89 -1.38
C ASN A 93 -0.86 -38.08 -0.26
N TYR A 94 -1.92 -37.33 -0.59
CA TYR A 94 -2.63 -36.40 0.31
C TYR A 94 -1.67 -35.63 1.20
N ASN A 95 -0.62 -35.07 0.61
CA ASN A 95 0.43 -34.37 1.35
C ASN A 95 0.08 -32.88 1.40
N VAL A 96 -0.22 -32.34 2.58
CA VAL A 96 -0.56 -30.92 2.71
C VAL A 96 0.59 -30.00 2.28
N ASP A 97 1.86 -30.43 2.43
CA ASP A 97 3.03 -29.69 1.95
C ASP A 97 3.00 -29.41 0.44
N HIS A 98 2.30 -30.24 -0.34
CA HIS A 98 2.20 -30.05 -1.78
C HIS A 98 1.15 -29.00 -2.18
N ILE A 99 0.42 -28.42 -1.23
CA ILE A 99 -0.60 -27.40 -1.48
C ILE A 99 0.06 -26.01 -1.55
N CYS A 100 0.92 -25.69 -0.57
CA CYS A 100 1.58 -24.38 -0.42
C CYS A 100 2.20 -23.81 -1.71
N PRO A 101 2.95 -24.57 -2.53
CA PRO A 101 3.59 -24.00 -3.73
C PRO A 101 2.61 -23.54 -4.80
N ALA A 102 1.35 -23.94 -4.72
CA ALA A 102 0.32 -23.49 -5.64
C ALA A 102 -0.15 -22.06 -5.36
N ARG A 103 0.22 -21.45 -4.22
CA ARG A 103 -0.19 -20.08 -3.87
C ARG A 103 0.30 -19.05 -4.90
N ILE A 104 1.54 -19.15 -5.38
CA ILE A 104 2.09 -18.22 -6.38
C ILE A 104 1.31 -18.22 -7.71
N TYR A 105 0.56 -19.29 -7.99
CA TYR A 105 -0.23 -19.40 -9.22
C TYR A 105 -1.48 -18.52 -9.20
N PHE A 106 -1.94 -18.07 -8.03
CA PHE A 106 -2.97 -17.03 -7.94
C PHE A 106 -2.43 -15.69 -8.44
N ASP A 107 -1.25 -15.29 -7.97
CA ASP A 107 -0.60 -14.03 -8.36
C ASP A 107 -0.24 -14.02 -9.85
N LEU A 108 0.34 -15.11 -10.36
CA LEU A 108 0.65 -15.25 -11.79
C LEU A 108 -0.62 -15.23 -12.65
N HIS A 109 -1.74 -15.78 -12.16
CA HIS A 109 -3.02 -15.65 -12.85
C HIS A 109 -3.53 -14.21 -12.85
N ASP A 110 -3.33 -13.43 -11.79
CA ASP A 110 -3.72 -12.01 -11.77
C ASP A 110 -2.88 -11.19 -12.76
N MET A 111 -1.58 -11.51 -12.89
CA MET A 111 -0.67 -10.80 -13.80
C MET A 111 -0.88 -11.15 -15.28
N TYR A 112 -1.15 -12.42 -15.61
CA TYR A 112 -1.19 -12.90 -17.00
C TYR A 112 -2.58 -13.33 -17.48
N GLY A 113 -3.55 -13.47 -16.57
CA GLY A 113 -4.94 -13.82 -16.88
C GLY A 113 -5.11 -15.10 -17.70
N ASP A 114 -6.12 -15.09 -18.56
CA ASP A 114 -6.45 -16.23 -19.44
C ASP A 114 -5.49 -16.40 -20.63
N GLN A 115 -4.47 -15.55 -20.77
CA GLN A 115 -3.41 -15.73 -21.76
C GLN A 115 -2.63 -17.02 -21.51
N ASP A 116 -2.48 -17.42 -20.24
CA ASP A 116 -1.99 -18.74 -19.86
C ASP A 116 -2.90 -19.42 -18.83
N LYS A 117 -3.73 -20.34 -19.34
CA LYS A 117 -4.71 -21.06 -18.52
C LYS A 117 -4.07 -22.06 -17.55
N ARG A 118 -2.75 -22.30 -17.59
CA ARG A 118 -2.08 -23.22 -16.65
C ARG A 118 -2.31 -22.79 -15.22
N TYR A 119 -2.28 -21.48 -14.96
CA TYR A 119 -2.27 -20.97 -13.59
C TYR A 119 -3.56 -21.32 -12.84
N ARG A 120 -4.70 -21.10 -13.49
CA ARG A 120 -6.01 -21.49 -12.98
C ARG A 120 -6.21 -23.01 -12.91
N ARG A 121 -5.58 -23.78 -13.79
CA ARG A 121 -5.69 -25.25 -13.78
C ARG A 121 -4.93 -25.86 -12.61
N VAL A 122 -3.73 -25.35 -12.29
CA VAL A 122 -2.93 -25.82 -11.15
C VAL A 122 -3.68 -25.57 -9.84
N THR A 123 -4.20 -24.36 -9.62
CA THR A 123 -4.95 -24.05 -8.39
C THR A 123 -6.20 -24.91 -8.26
N ARG A 124 -6.94 -25.16 -9.34
CA ARG A 124 -8.08 -26.11 -9.32
C ARG A 124 -7.65 -27.54 -8.96
N MET A 125 -6.60 -28.07 -9.57
CA MET A 125 -6.09 -29.43 -9.29
C MET A 125 -5.70 -29.59 -7.81
N ILE A 126 -5.10 -28.57 -7.22
CA ILE A 126 -4.70 -28.58 -5.80
C ILE A 126 -5.93 -28.46 -4.90
N ARG A 127 -6.94 -27.66 -5.28
CA ARG A 127 -8.23 -27.61 -4.57
C ARG A 127 -8.88 -29.00 -4.49
N GLU A 128 -8.85 -29.77 -5.57
CA GLU A 128 -9.41 -31.12 -5.59
C GLU A 128 -8.75 -32.05 -4.55
N GLN A 129 -7.49 -31.83 -4.15
CA GLN A 129 -6.88 -32.55 -3.04
C GLN A 129 -7.55 -32.19 -1.71
N ILE A 130 -7.80 -30.90 -1.46
CA ILE A 130 -8.41 -30.43 -0.21
C ILE A 130 -9.82 -30.99 -0.04
N ASP A 131 -10.60 -31.05 -1.14
CA ASP A 131 -11.96 -31.60 -1.13
C ASP A 131 -12.01 -33.06 -0.62
N SER A 132 -10.94 -33.84 -0.83
CA SER A 132 -10.88 -35.24 -0.43
C SER A 132 -9.69 -35.58 0.50
N GLN A 133 -9.09 -34.56 1.13
CA GLN A 133 -8.01 -34.74 2.09
C GLN A 133 -8.55 -35.51 3.31
N PRO A 134 -7.91 -36.61 3.74
CA PRO A 134 -8.33 -37.36 4.92
C PRO A 134 -8.33 -36.49 6.17
N ARG A 135 -9.24 -36.77 7.10
CA ARG A 135 -9.46 -35.96 8.30
C ARG A 135 -9.51 -36.83 9.55
N THR A 136 -9.16 -36.22 10.69
CA THR A 136 -9.44 -36.75 12.04
C THR A 136 -10.96 -36.79 12.29
N LYS A 137 -11.40 -37.38 13.39
CA LYS A 137 -12.82 -37.33 13.81
C LYS A 137 -13.25 -35.92 14.19
N SER A 138 -12.35 -35.14 14.78
CA SER A 138 -12.56 -33.72 15.08
C SER A 138 -12.55 -32.85 13.82
N GLY A 139 -12.12 -33.36 12.66
CA GLY A 139 -12.33 -32.72 11.36
C GLY A 139 -11.11 -32.02 10.77
N GLU A 140 -9.97 -31.98 11.48
CA GLU A 140 -8.70 -31.47 10.98
C GLU A 140 -8.12 -32.35 9.88
N PHE A 141 -7.37 -31.76 8.96
CA PHE A 141 -6.67 -32.52 7.95
C PHE A 141 -5.58 -33.41 8.56
N TRP A 142 -5.52 -34.67 8.11
CA TRP A 142 -4.30 -35.46 8.27
C TRP A 142 -3.17 -34.73 7.56
N HIS A 143 -2.01 -34.70 8.20
CA HIS A 143 -0.84 -34.04 7.62
C HIS A 143 -0.45 -34.71 6.29
N LYS A 144 -0.42 -36.05 6.24
CA LYS A 144 -0.15 -36.83 5.01
C LYS A 144 -0.89 -38.16 5.01
N GLN A 145 -1.12 -38.76 3.85
CA GLN A 145 -1.63 -40.15 3.77
C GLN A 145 -0.75 -41.15 4.55
N VAL A 146 0.56 -40.90 4.59
CA VAL A 146 1.54 -41.73 5.32
C VAL A 146 1.62 -41.42 6.82
N TYR A 147 0.91 -40.39 7.29
CA TYR A 147 0.77 -39.99 8.70
C TYR A 147 -0.72 -39.97 9.08
N PRO A 148 -1.36 -41.16 9.11
CA PRO A 148 -2.79 -41.22 9.41
C PRO A 148 -3.07 -40.71 10.82
N HIS A 149 -4.20 -40.03 11.00
CA HIS A 149 -4.68 -39.50 12.29
C HIS A 149 -3.84 -38.39 12.91
N GLN A 150 -2.82 -37.89 12.21
CA GLN A 150 -1.87 -36.92 12.74
C GLN A 150 -2.12 -35.51 12.23
N VAL A 151 -2.19 -34.56 13.16
CA VAL A 151 -2.29 -33.12 12.90
C VAL A 151 -0.98 -32.48 13.35
N TRP A 152 -0.28 -31.80 12.45
CA TRP A 152 0.97 -31.09 12.74
C TRP A 152 0.71 -29.60 12.52
N LEU A 153 1.23 -28.75 13.40
CA LEU A 153 1.01 -27.30 13.31
C LEU A 153 1.51 -26.71 11.96
N ASP A 154 2.52 -27.33 11.35
CA ASP A 154 3.01 -27.01 10.01
C ASP A 154 1.89 -27.00 8.97
N GLY A 155 1.00 -28.01 9.02
CA GLY A 155 -0.04 -28.23 8.02
C GLY A 155 -1.05 -27.09 7.88
N PHE A 156 -1.17 -26.25 8.91
CA PHE A 156 -2.07 -25.09 8.93
C PHE A 156 -1.63 -24.06 7.90
N TYR A 157 -0.34 -23.71 7.89
CA TYR A 157 0.20 -22.82 6.88
C TYR A 157 0.23 -23.47 5.49
N MET A 158 0.52 -24.78 5.42
CA MET A 158 0.64 -25.45 4.12
C MET A 158 -0.67 -25.48 3.33
N ALA A 159 -1.82 -25.61 4.02
CA ALA A 159 -3.12 -25.80 3.39
C ALA A 159 -4.08 -24.61 3.52
N LEU A 160 -4.16 -23.98 4.70
CA LEU A 160 -5.29 -23.09 5.01
C LEU A 160 -5.23 -21.73 4.32
N PRO A 161 -4.07 -21.05 4.17
CA PRO A 161 -3.97 -19.85 3.34
C PRO A 161 -4.43 -20.09 1.90
N PHE A 162 -3.99 -21.20 1.28
CA PHE A 162 -4.43 -21.58 -0.07
C PHE A 162 -5.94 -21.83 -0.11
N TYR A 163 -6.49 -22.54 0.89
CA TYR A 163 -7.92 -22.84 0.98
C TYR A 163 -8.75 -21.55 1.12
N ALA A 164 -8.34 -20.64 1.99
CA ALA A 164 -9.01 -19.36 2.21
C ALA A 164 -8.99 -18.50 0.94
N GLU A 165 -7.84 -18.40 0.28
CA GLU A 165 -7.69 -17.66 -0.96
C GLU A 165 -8.53 -18.25 -2.11
N TYR A 166 -8.48 -19.57 -2.31
CA TYR A 166 -9.30 -20.24 -3.31
C TYR A 166 -10.80 -20.02 -3.05
N THR A 167 -11.22 -20.08 -1.78
CA THR A 167 -12.61 -19.83 -1.37
C THR A 167 -13.06 -18.43 -1.75
N ARG A 168 -12.23 -17.42 -1.46
CA ARG A 168 -12.52 -16.03 -1.82
C ARG A 168 -12.62 -15.83 -3.34
N ARG A 169 -11.67 -16.37 -4.09
CA ARG A 169 -11.53 -16.15 -5.53
C ARG A 169 -12.57 -16.93 -6.34
N TYR A 170 -12.79 -18.20 -6.02
CA TYR A 170 -13.43 -19.14 -6.95
C TYR A 170 -14.61 -19.92 -6.38
N ALA A 171 -14.83 -19.96 -5.06
CA ALA A 171 -16.00 -20.67 -4.52
C ALA A 171 -17.32 -19.92 -4.79
N PRO A 172 -18.42 -20.65 -5.05
CA PRO A 172 -19.77 -20.08 -5.13
C PRO A 172 -20.11 -19.29 -3.87
N LYS A 173 -20.75 -18.12 -4.00
CA LYS A 173 -21.00 -17.20 -2.89
C LYS A 173 -21.78 -17.87 -1.74
N ASP A 174 -22.75 -18.71 -2.07
CA ASP A 174 -23.61 -19.48 -1.16
C ASP A 174 -22.87 -20.58 -0.38
N GLN A 175 -21.65 -20.94 -0.78
CA GLN A 175 -20.82 -21.94 -0.11
C GLN A 175 -19.69 -21.32 0.72
N ARG A 176 -19.40 -20.03 0.54
CA ARG A 176 -18.21 -19.41 1.14
C ARG A 176 -18.22 -19.47 2.66
N ASP A 177 -19.36 -19.19 3.29
CA ASP A 177 -19.45 -19.15 4.76
C ASP A 177 -19.17 -20.52 5.39
N SER A 178 -19.64 -21.62 4.80
CA SER A 178 -19.36 -22.97 5.31
C SER A 178 -17.89 -23.37 5.10
N LEU A 179 -17.28 -22.97 3.98
CA LEU A 179 -15.87 -23.21 3.72
C LEU A 179 -14.97 -22.40 4.66
N TYR A 180 -15.31 -21.14 4.94
CA TYR A 180 -14.61 -20.34 5.95
C TYR A 180 -14.82 -20.88 7.36
N ALA A 181 -16.01 -21.39 7.69
CA ALA A 181 -16.25 -22.07 8.96
C ALA A 181 -15.39 -23.33 9.10
N ASP A 182 -15.21 -24.14 8.04
CA ASP A 182 -14.29 -25.28 8.03
C ASP A 182 -12.84 -24.83 8.25
N ILE A 183 -12.40 -23.76 7.60
CA ILE A 183 -11.05 -23.19 7.80
C ILE A 183 -10.86 -22.74 9.25
N VAL A 184 -11.81 -21.99 9.83
CA VAL A 184 -11.74 -21.55 11.23
C VAL A 184 -11.73 -22.76 12.17
N HIS A 185 -12.57 -23.76 11.88
CA HIS A 185 -12.66 -24.97 12.67
C HIS A 185 -11.35 -25.74 12.73
N GLN A 186 -10.61 -25.81 11.61
CA GLN A 186 -9.26 -26.37 11.59
C GLN A 186 -8.39 -25.71 12.67
N PHE A 187 -8.33 -24.38 12.72
CA PHE A 187 -7.55 -23.63 13.72
C PHE A 187 -8.04 -23.86 15.15
N THR A 188 -9.34 -23.81 15.40
CA THR A 188 -9.86 -23.95 16.76
C THR A 188 -9.66 -25.37 17.31
N ALA A 189 -9.97 -26.39 16.51
CA ALA A 189 -9.78 -27.79 16.91
C ALA A 189 -8.30 -28.14 17.00
N GLY A 190 -7.49 -27.66 16.04
CA GLY A 190 -6.04 -27.83 16.05
C GLY A 190 -5.37 -27.23 17.28
N ALA A 191 -5.74 -25.99 17.64
CA ALA A 191 -5.27 -25.35 18.86
C ALA A 191 -5.67 -26.15 20.09
N GLU A 192 -6.94 -26.56 20.21
CA GLU A 192 -7.41 -27.37 21.34
C GLU A 192 -6.63 -28.69 21.47
N ASN A 193 -6.48 -29.43 20.36
CA ASN A 193 -5.88 -30.76 20.34
C ASN A 193 -4.35 -30.76 20.46
N THR A 194 -3.69 -29.61 20.29
CA THR A 194 -2.22 -29.48 20.46
C THR A 194 -1.83 -28.71 21.71
N PHE A 195 -2.78 -28.13 22.44
CA PHE A 195 -2.50 -27.28 23.60
C PHE A 195 -1.94 -28.08 24.77
N ASP A 196 -0.85 -27.58 25.34
CA ASP A 196 -0.29 -28.06 26.59
C ASP A 196 -0.57 -27.09 27.74
N PRO A 197 -1.47 -27.42 28.69
CA PRO A 197 -1.81 -26.53 29.79
C PRO A 197 -0.66 -26.30 30.78
N ALA A 198 0.37 -27.16 30.79
CA ALA A 198 1.52 -26.98 31.68
C ALA A 198 2.44 -25.84 31.24
N THR A 199 2.52 -25.59 29.93
CA THR A 199 3.39 -24.57 29.34
C THR A 199 2.61 -23.39 28.74
N GLY A 200 1.32 -23.57 28.47
CA GLY A 200 0.53 -22.61 27.70
C GLY A 200 0.89 -22.57 26.21
N LEU A 201 1.73 -23.49 25.74
CA LEU A 201 2.18 -23.59 24.35
C LEU A 201 1.45 -24.71 23.60
N TYR A 202 1.55 -24.69 22.28
CA TYR A 202 1.06 -25.77 21.41
C TYR A 202 2.22 -26.71 21.06
N ARG A 203 2.00 -28.02 21.22
CA ARG A 203 2.94 -29.08 20.86
C ARG A 203 3.02 -29.20 19.34
N HIS A 204 4.18 -29.62 18.81
CA HIS A 204 4.41 -29.73 17.36
C HIS A 204 3.31 -30.53 16.64
N ALA A 205 2.92 -31.67 17.21
CA ALA A 205 1.88 -32.50 16.62
C ALA A 205 1.03 -33.21 17.65
N TRP A 206 -0.12 -33.67 17.17
CA TRP A 206 -1.05 -34.53 17.86
C TRP A 206 -1.40 -35.73 16.98
N ASP A 207 -1.40 -36.93 17.57
CA ASP A 207 -1.91 -38.17 16.97
C ASP A 207 -3.22 -38.57 17.66
N GLU A 208 -4.34 -38.41 16.96
CA GLU A 208 -5.67 -38.79 17.44
C GLU A 208 -5.76 -40.28 17.83
N SER A 209 -5.00 -41.13 17.13
CA SER A 209 -4.99 -42.58 17.40
C SER A 209 -4.16 -42.96 18.62
N ARG A 210 -3.25 -42.07 19.06
CA ARG A 210 -2.28 -42.27 20.15
C ARG A 210 -1.41 -43.52 19.96
N SER A 211 -1.20 -43.91 18.70
CA SER A 211 -0.50 -45.15 18.35
C SER A 211 0.96 -44.88 17.98
N MET A 212 1.30 -43.64 17.63
CA MET A 212 2.66 -43.27 17.29
C MET A 212 3.58 -43.28 18.51
N PHE A 213 4.75 -43.89 18.37
CA PHE A 213 5.75 -44.04 19.43
C PHE A 213 6.30 -42.72 20.00
N TRP A 214 6.16 -41.60 19.26
CA TRP A 214 6.62 -40.28 19.68
C TRP A 214 5.60 -39.53 20.53
N CYS A 215 4.33 -39.98 20.53
CA CYS A 215 3.25 -39.28 21.19
C CYS A 215 3.01 -39.80 22.61
N ASP A 216 2.54 -38.92 23.49
CA ASP A 216 2.08 -39.31 24.81
C ASP A 216 0.84 -40.21 24.71
N PRO A 217 0.80 -41.37 25.39
CA PRO A 217 -0.28 -42.35 25.22
C PRO A 217 -1.63 -41.88 25.80
N GLN A 218 -1.65 -40.84 26.64
CA GLN A 218 -2.88 -40.32 27.25
C GLN A 218 -3.48 -39.16 26.46
N THR A 219 -2.65 -38.34 25.85
CA THR A 219 -3.06 -37.09 25.20
C THR A 219 -2.92 -37.17 23.68
N GLY A 220 -1.99 -37.98 23.17
CA GLY A 220 -1.60 -38.02 21.76
C GLY A 220 -0.63 -36.91 21.36
N LEU A 221 -0.16 -36.09 22.30
CA LEU A 221 0.71 -34.95 22.02
C LEU A 221 2.17 -35.37 21.81
N SER A 222 2.89 -34.66 20.93
CA SER A 222 4.35 -34.74 20.87
C SER A 222 5.01 -34.13 22.11
N GLN A 223 6.22 -34.56 22.45
CA GLN A 223 6.87 -34.21 23.72
C GLN A 223 7.21 -32.72 23.91
N HIS A 224 7.45 -31.98 22.83
CA HIS A 224 7.93 -30.60 22.90
C HIS A 224 7.12 -29.63 22.02
N ALA A 225 7.13 -28.36 22.44
CA ALA A 225 6.71 -27.26 21.58
C ALA A 225 7.91 -26.87 20.70
N TRP A 226 7.81 -27.17 19.40
CA TRP A 226 8.87 -26.87 18.46
C TRP A 226 8.67 -25.50 17.84
N GLY A 227 9.70 -24.66 17.89
CA GLY A 227 9.66 -23.25 17.47
C GLY A 227 8.99 -23.05 16.12
N ARG A 228 9.51 -23.69 15.07
CA ARG A 228 9.02 -23.47 13.70
C ARG A 228 7.61 -24.00 13.49
N ALA A 229 7.21 -25.10 14.13
CA ALA A 229 5.83 -25.58 14.06
C ALA A 229 4.84 -24.54 14.61
N THR A 230 5.15 -23.96 15.78
CA THR A 230 4.35 -22.86 16.35
C THR A 230 4.40 -21.62 15.45
N GLY A 231 5.55 -21.32 14.84
CA GLY A 231 5.70 -20.24 13.86
C GLY A 231 4.78 -20.42 12.65
N TRP A 232 4.67 -21.62 12.08
CA TRP A 232 3.75 -21.90 10.99
C TRP A 232 2.30 -21.64 11.36
N PHE A 233 1.88 -22.03 12.57
CA PHE A 233 0.54 -21.74 13.06
C PHE A 233 0.31 -20.23 13.19
N ALA A 234 1.26 -19.49 13.77
CA ALA A 234 1.17 -18.04 13.94
C ALA A 234 1.04 -17.30 12.60
N ILE A 235 1.84 -17.65 11.60
CA ILE A 235 1.74 -17.01 10.29
C ILE A 235 0.48 -17.45 9.54
N ALA A 236 0.02 -18.69 9.72
CA ALA A 236 -1.22 -19.15 9.09
C ALA A 236 -2.43 -18.32 9.56
N LEU A 237 -2.47 -17.93 10.84
CA LEU A 237 -3.52 -17.06 11.39
C LEU A 237 -3.61 -15.74 10.63
N VAL A 238 -2.48 -15.02 10.49
CA VAL A 238 -2.49 -13.71 9.81
C VAL A 238 -2.71 -13.82 8.30
N GLU A 239 -2.28 -14.91 7.68
CA GLU A 239 -2.43 -15.13 6.24
C GLU A 239 -3.87 -15.47 5.83
N VAL A 240 -4.63 -16.25 6.63
CA VAL A 240 -6.04 -16.53 6.30
C VAL A 240 -6.95 -15.33 6.54
N LEU A 241 -6.57 -14.43 7.46
CA LEU A 241 -7.35 -13.24 7.80
C LEU A 241 -7.42 -12.23 6.65
N ASP A 242 -6.54 -12.31 5.65
CA ASP A 242 -6.62 -11.51 4.41
C ASP A 242 -7.85 -11.90 3.55
N TYR A 243 -8.32 -13.15 3.66
CA TYR A 243 -9.38 -13.68 2.80
C TYR A 243 -10.72 -13.85 3.52
N ILE A 244 -10.71 -14.15 4.83
CA ILE A 244 -11.93 -14.33 5.64
C ILE A 244 -12.67 -12.97 5.80
N PRO A 245 -13.97 -12.90 5.49
CA PRO A 245 -14.77 -11.67 5.62
C PRO A 245 -14.74 -11.09 7.04
N LYS A 246 -14.67 -9.75 7.17
CA LYS A 246 -14.55 -9.06 8.47
C LYS A 246 -15.71 -9.39 9.43
N ASP A 247 -16.88 -9.66 8.89
CA ASP A 247 -18.14 -9.99 9.57
C ASP A 247 -18.35 -11.49 9.79
N HIS A 248 -17.44 -12.35 9.32
CA HIS A 248 -17.56 -13.80 9.53
C HIS A 248 -17.44 -14.14 11.04
N PRO A 249 -18.37 -14.93 11.61
CA PRO A 249 -18.45 -15.15 13.07
C PRO A 249 -17.21 -15.83 13.65
N GLY A 250 -16.52 -16.66 12.86
CA GLY A 250 -15.30 -17.34 13.27
C GLY A 250 -14.02 -16.49 13.21
N ARG A 251 -14.08 -15.27 12.66
CA ARG A 251 -12.89 -14.43 12.44
C ARG A 251 -12.25 -13.97 13.74
N GLN A 252 -13.07 -13.62 14.74
CA GLN A 252 -12.58 -13.15 16.03
C GLN A 252 -11.77 -14.23 16.75
N ALA A 253 -12.16 -15.50 16.65
CA ALA A 253 -11.42 -16.61 17.26
C ALA A 253 -9.96 -16.69 16.76
N LEU A 254 -9.72 -16.41 15.47
CA LEU A 254 -8.37 -16.38 14.90
C LEU A 254 -7.55 -15.19 15.42
N ILE A 255 -8.20 -14.02 15.58
CA ILE A 255 -7.58 -12.84 16.16
C ILE A 255 -7.24 -13.07 17.64
N ASP A 256 -8.13 -13.71 18.38
CA ASP A 256 -7.90 -14.03 19.79
C ASP A 256 -6.73 -15.00 19.96
N GLN A 257 -6.60 -15.99 19.07
CA GLN A 257 -5.43 -16.89 19.04
C GLN A 257 -4.13 -16.15 18.71
N LEU A 258 -4.15 -15.19 17.78
CA LEU A 258 -2.98 -14.35 17.49
C LEU A 258 -2.57 -13.51 18.72
N ASN A 259 -3.54 -12.88 19.38
CA ASN A 259 -3.31 -12.12 20.61
C ASN A 259 -2.82 -13.03 21.76
N TYR A 260 -3.28 -14.29 21.81
CA TYR A 260 -2.77 -15.27 22.75
C TYR A 260 -1.28 -15.55 22.54
N PHE A 261 -0.81 -15.67 21.29
CA PHE A 261 0.62 -15.78 21.02
C PHE A 261 1.41 -14.56 21.48
N LEU A 262 0.93 -13.35 21.22
CA LEU A 262 1.58 -12.13 21.68
C LEU A 262 1.67 -12.06 23.21
N LYS A 263 0.70 -12.65 23.91
CA LYS A 263 0.71 -12.76 25.37
C LYS A 263 1.72 -13.79 25.88
N VAL A 264 1.74 -15.00 25.30
CA VAL A 264 2.48 -16.15 25.86
C VAL A 264 3.93 -16.20 25.38
N LEU A 265 4.19 -15.97 24.10
CA LEU A 265 5.53 -16.13 23.53
C LEU A 265 6.61 -15.25 24.18
N PRO A 266 6.35 -14.00 24.63
CA PRO A 266 7.36 -13.21 25.34
C PRO A 266 7.90 -13.88 26.61
N GLU A 267 7.12 -14.74 27.28
CA GLU A 267 7.57 -15.47 28.48
C GLU A 267 8.63 -16.55 28.15
N TRP A 268 8.69 -16.98 26.88
CA TRP A 268 9.59 -18.02 26.38
C TRP A 268 10.74 -17.46 25.52
N ALA A 269 10.78 -16.15 25.33
CA ALA A 269 11.83 -15.47 24.58
C ALA A 269 13.11 -15.30 25.43
N ASP A 270 14.26 -15.22 24.76
CA ASP A 270 15.47 -14.77 25.42
C ASP A 270 15.32 -13.30 25.85
N PRO A 271 15.52 -12.95 27.14
CA PRO A 271 15.27 -11.59 27.62
C PRO A 271 16.26 -10.55 27.08
N LYS A 272 17.40 -10.96 26.52
CA LYS A 272 18.39 -10.03 25.96
C LYS A 272 18.11 -9.74 24.49
N THR A 273 17.88 -10.79 23.70
CA THR A 273 17.70 -10.65 22.24
C THR A 273 16.22 -10.53 21.85
N GLY A 274 15.29 -10.97 22.69
CA GLY A 274 13.88 -11.09 22.36
C GLY A 274 13.57 -12.21 21.37
N MET A 275 14.54 -13.09 21.08
CA MET A 275 14.41 -14.17 20.10
C MET A 275 14.03 -15.50 20.77
N TRP A 276 13.49 -16.42 19.98
CA TRP A 276 12.97 -17.69 20.45
C TRP A 276 13.88 -18.86 20.14
N TYR A 277 13.69 -19.95 20.88
CA TYR A 277 14.54 -21.13 20.83
C TYR A 277 13.98 -22.21 19.91
N GLN A 278 14.85 -23.09 19.40
CA GLN A 278 14.48 -24.27 18.62
C GLN A 278 13.43 -25.11 19.37
N VAL A 279 13.70 -25.46 20.63
CA VAL A 279 12.70 -26.07 21.53
C VAL A 279 12.17 -24.98 22.46
N LEU A 280 10.94 -24.52 22.22
CA LEU A 280 10.37 -23.32 22.86
C LEU A 280 10.20 -23.49 24.37
N ASP A 281 9.75 -24.67 24.80
CA ASP A 281 9.42 -24.99 26.19
C ASP A 281 10.66 -25.37 27.03
N CYS A 282 11.86 -25.15 26.52
CA CYS A 282 13.13 -25.44 27.20
C CYS A 282 14.14 -24.28 27.08
N PRO A 283 13.77 -23.01 27.33
CA PRO A 283 14.71 -21.90 27.24
C PRO A 283 15.83 -22.08 28.27
N GLY A 284 17.07 -21.84 27.87
CA GLY A 284 18.25 -21.99 28.75
C GLY A 284 18.69 -23.43 29.06
N ARG A 285 17.99 -24.46 28.55
CA ARG A 285 18.49 -25.85 28.63
C ARG A 285 19.74 -26.00 27.76
N GLU A 286 20.78 -26.61 28.31
CA GLU A 286 22.06 -26.82 27.61
C GLU A 286 21.85 -27.51 26.25
N GLY A 287 22.51 -26.96 25.21
CA GLY A 287 22.40 -27.41 23.83
C GLY A 287 21.26 -26.77 23.02
N ASN A 288 20.26 -26.15 23.67
CA ASN A 288 19.26 -25.37 22.96
C ASN A 288 19.87 -24.09 22.37
N TYR A 289 19.27 -23.56 21.31
CA TYR A 289 19.77 -22.38 20.61
C TYR A 289 18.62 -21.48 20.15
N GLN A 290 18.90 -20.17 20.08
CA GLN A 290 17.97 -19.22 19.45
C GLN A 290 17.91 -19.53 17.96
N GLU A 291 16.70 -19.75 17.45
CA GLU A 291 16.49 -20.28 16.09
C GLU A 291 15.82 -19.22 15.21
N ALA A 292 16.39 -19.00 14.03
CA ALA A 292 16.02 -17.87 13.19
C ALA A 292 14.62 -18.05 12.58
N THR A 293 14.27 -19.25 12.10
CA THR A 293 13.03 -19.44 11.33
C THR A 293 11.77 -19.24 12.19
N CYS A 294 11.76 -19.74 13.43
CA CYS A 294 10.63 -19.53 14.34
C CYS A 294 10.53 -18.08 14.78
N SER A 295 11.68 -17.47 15.11
CA SER A 295 11.73 -16.10 15.60
C SER A 295 11.17 -15.13 14.56
N ILE A 296 11.58 -15.26 13.29
CA ILE A 296 11.10 -14.38 12.24
C ILE A 296 9.63 -14.60 11.88
N MET A 297 9.12 -15.83 12.01
CA MET A 297 7.69 -16.11 11.84
C MET A 297 6.84 -15.40 12.89
N PHE A 298 7.29 -15.37 14.15
CA PHE A 298 6.60 -14.62 15.20
C PHE A 298 6.68 -13.12 14.96
N VAL A 299 7.86 -12.60 14.61
CA VAL A 299 8.03 -11.19 14.25
C VAL A 299 7.11 -10.80 13.09
N TYR A 300 7.07 -11.60 12.02
CA TYR A 300 6.15 -11.36 10.89
C TYR A 300 4.68 -11.34 11.34
N ALA A 301 4.24 -12.35 12.08
CA ALA A 301 2.84 -12.44 12.53
C ALA A 301 2.45 -11.25 13.43
N PHE A 302 3.36 -10.78 14.29
CA PHE A 302 3.10 -9.61 15.14
C PHE A 302 3.13 -8.30 14.37
N LEU A 303 4.09 -8.10 13.46
CA LEU A 303 4.13 -6.91 12.60
C LEU A 303 2.87 -6.80 11.74
N LYS A 304 2.48 -7.89 11.06
CA LYS A 304 1.24 -7.93 10.27
C LYS A 304 0.01 -7.77 11.14
N GLY A 305 -0.03 -8.40 12.32
CA GLY A 305 -1.13 -8.26 13.28
C GLY A 305 -1.32 -6.82 13.76
N LEU A 306 -0.23 -6.11 14.04
CA LEU A 306 -0.24 -4.69 14.39
C LEU A 306 -0.74 -3.84 13.21
N ARG A 307 -0.13 -4.00 12.03
CA ARG A 307 -0.49 -3.24 10.81
C ARG A 307 -1.97 -3.39 10.45
N MET A 308 -2.50 -4.60 10.59
CA MET A 308 -3.88 -4.92 10.23
C MET A 308 -4.89 -4.58 11.34
N GLY A 309 -4.43 -4.07 12.49
CA GLY A 309 -5.27 -3.72 13.64
C GLY A 309 -5.87 -4.93 14.36
N TYR A 310 -5.25 -6.10 14.24
CA TYR A 310 -5.62 -7.31 14.98
C TYR A 310 -5.03 -7.31 16.38
N ILE A 311 -3.89 -6.63 16.53
CA ILE A 311 -3.20 -6.36 17.79
C ILE A 311 -3.38 -4.88 18.10
N ASP A 312 -3.63 -4.57 19.37
CA ASP A 312 -3.79 -3.20 19.84
C ASP A 312 -2.48 -2.38 19.73
N ASP A 313 -2.63 -1.09 19.43
CA ASP A 313 -1.51 -0.18 19.19
C ASP A 313 -0.61 0.01 20.44
N SER A 314 -1.11 -0.31 21.65
CA SER A 314 -0.30 -0.30 22.88
C SER A 314 0.89 -1.28 22.86
N HIS A 315 0.91 -2.24 21.94
CA HIS A 315 2.02 -3.16 21.74
C HIS A 315 3.02 -2.71 20.65
N ARG A 316 2.79 -1.57 19.98
CA ARG A 316 3.58 -1.09 18.83
C ARG A 316 5.08 -1.07 19.10
N ASP A 317 5.52 -0.41 20.17
CA ASP A 317 6.95 -0.25 20.47
C ASP A 317 7.65 -1.58 20.70
N TYR A 318 6.98 -2.51 21.40
CA TYR A 318 7.49 -3.85 21.62
C TYR A 318 7.66 -4.60 20.29
N ILE A 319 6.62 -4.61 19.46
CA ILE A 319 6.58 -5.36 18.19
C ILE A 319 7.59 -4.78 17.19
N LEU A 320 7.58 -3.46 16.98
CA LEU A 320 8.52 -2.79 16.07
C LEU A 320 9.98 -2.97 16.52
N GLY A 321 10.22 -3.06 17.83
CA GLY A 321 11.54 -3.29 18.41
C GLY A 321 12.08 -4.71 18.25
N LEU A 322 11.28 -5.71 17.84
CA LEU A 322 11.75 -7.08 17.63
C LEU A 322 12.52 -7.25 16.31
N TYR A 323 12.11 -6.54 15.25
CA TYR A 323 12.73 -6.66 13.94
C TYR A 323 14.22 -6.26 13.91
N PRO A 324 14.65 -5.08 14.40
CA PRO A 324 16.08 -4.74 14.43
C PRO A 324 16.88 -5.73 15.29
N LYS A 325 16.31 -6.24 16.40
CA LYS A 325 16.97 -7.28 17.21
C LYS A 325 17.14 -8.60 16.45
N PHE A 326 16.18 -8.95 15.59
CA PHE A 326 16.30 -10.09 14.69
C PHE A 326 17.45 -9.89 13.69
N ILE A 327 17.51 -8.70 13.06
CA ILE A 327 18.61 -8.33 12.16
C ILE A 327 19.96 -8.50 12.85
N ASP A 328 20.13 -7.88 14.02
CA ASP A 328 21.38 -7.92 14.79
C ASP A 328 21.80 -9.35 15.17
N ARG A 329 20.81 -10.23 15.45
CA ARG A 329 21.09 -11.60 15.88
C ARG A 329 21.36 -12.55 14.72
N PHE A 330 20.65 -12.45 13.61
CA PHE A 330 20.58 -13.51 12.60
C PHE A 330 20.95 -13.09 11.19
N ILE A 331 21.07 -11.79 10.88
CA ILE A 331 21.45 -11.34 9.54
C ILE A 331 22.92 -10.95 9.54
N ARG A 332 23.67 -11.60 8.65
CA ARG A 332 25.09 -11.32 8.41
C ARG A 332 25.26 -10.66 7.05
N GLU A 333 25.99 -9.55 7.01
CA GLU A 333 26.51 -8.99 5.76
C GLU A 333 27.73 -9.77 5.29
N ASN A 334 27.71 -10.20 4.03
CA ASN A 334 28.82 -10.89 3.39
C ASN A 334 29.72 -9.88 2.67
N GLY A 335 31.02 -10.15 2.60
CA GLY A 335 32.00 -9.25 1.96
C GLY A 335 31.82 -9.05 0.45
N ASP A 336 30.85 -9.73 -0.18
CA ASP A 336 30.51 -9.65 -1.59
C ASP A 336 29.22 -8.84 -1.88
N GLY A 337 28.73 -8.12 -0.87
CA GLY A 337 27.52 -7.29 -0.93
C GLY A 337 26.20 -8.04 -0.68
N THR A 338 26.24 -9.38 -0.54
CA THR A 338 25.04 -10.16 -0.18
C THR A 338 24.80 -10.20 1.33
N ILE A 339 23.61 -10.63 1.74
CA ILE A 339 23.30 -10.96 3.13
C ILE A 339 22.95 -12.43 3.29
N SER A 340 23.17 -12.97 4.48
CA SER A 340 22.77 -14.32 4.85
C SER A 340 22.04 -14.36 6.18
N MET A 341 20.99 -15.18 6.25
CA MET A 341 20.31 -15.51 7.49
C MET A 341 20.96 -16.76 8.10
N THR A 342 21.39 -16.67 9.37
CA THR A 342 22.08 -17.74 10.08
C THR A 342 21.14 -18.54 10.99
N ASP A 343 21.65 -19.59 11.63
CA ASP A 343 20.97 -20.32 12.71
C ASP A 343 19.58 -20.89 12.35
N CYS A 344 19.42 -21.36 11.10
CA CYS A 344 18.16 -21.94 10.63
C CYS A 344 18.15 -23.44 10.85
N CYS A 345 17.13 -23.98 11.51
CA CYS A 345 16.93 -25.43 11.56
C CYS A 345 16.54 -25.96 10.17
N ALA A 346 17.32 -26.86 9.57
CA ALA A 346 17.09 -27.35 8.20
C ALA A 346 15.76 -28.11 8.03
N VAL A 347 15.43 -28.95 9.01
CA VAL A 347 14.22 -29.78 8.99
C VAL A 347 13.84 -30.18 10.41
N GLY A 348 12.55 -30.41 10.63
CA GLY A 348 12.01 -31.04 11.83
C GLY A 348 10.78 -31.83 11.44
N GLY A 349 10.45 -32.87 12.19
CA GLY A 349 9.33 -33.76 11.88
C GLY A 349 9.25 -34.94 12.82
N LEU A 350 8.22 -35.77 12.68
CA LEU A 350 7.98 -36.90 13.59
C LEU A 350 7.81 -38.20 12.80
N GLY A 351 8.08 -39.33 13.45
CA GLY A 351 7.87 -40.64 12.84
C GLY A 351 8.75 -40.89 11.60
N GLY A 352 8.16 -41.55 10.60
CA GLY A 352 8.83 -41.95 9.36
C GLY A 352 9.77 -43.14 9.54
N LYS A 353 10.44 -43.55 8.46
CA LYS A 353 11.37 -44.70 8.47
C LYS A 353 12.57 -44.48 9.40
N GLN A 354 12.90 -43.23 9.69
CA GLN A 354 13.99 -42.82 10.56
C GLN A 354 13.62 -42.86 12.06
N MET A 355 12.38 -43.21 12.42
CA MET A 355 11.91 -43.32 13.80
C MET A 355 12.17 -42.04 14.63
N ARG A 356 11.84 -40.88 14.05
CA ARG A 356 12.09 -39.57 14.68
C ARG A 356 11.19 -39.39 15.90
N MET A 357 11.82 -39.28 17.08
CA MET A 357 11.17 -39.35 18.40
C MET A 357 10.46 -38.06 18.81
N GLY A 358 10.82 -36.91 18.24
CA GLY A 358 10.26 -35.63 18.69
C GLY A 358 10.65 -35.25 20.12
N ASP A 359 11.74 -35.82 20.64
CA ASP A 359 12.31 -35.45 21.93
C ASP A 359 13.34 -34.31 21.76
N PHE A 360 13.80 -33.77 22.89
CA PHE A 360 14.77 -32.67 22.91
C PHE A 360 16.04 -33.00 22.11
N ALA A 361 16.56 -34.22 22.27
CA ALA A 361 17.79 -34.65 21.60
C ALA A 361 17.61 -34.70 20.07
N TYR A 362 16.46 -35.19 19.60
CA TYR A 362 16.14 -35.20 18.18
C TYR A 362 16.06 -33.80 17.59
N TYR A 363 15.32 -32.87 18.20
CA TYR A 363 15.20 -31.50 17.65
C TYR A 363 16.54 -30.77 17.57
N LEU A 364 17.49 -31.09 18.46
CA LEU A 364 18.84 -30.54 18.42
C LEU A 364 19.82 -31.32 17.53
N SER A 365 19.45 -32.55 17.12
CA SER A 365 20.24 -33.34 16.17
C SER A 365 20.08 -32.84 14.73
N GLU A 366 19.02 -32.08 14.46
CA GLU A 366 18.74 -31.56 13.13
C GLU A 366 19.76 -30.48 12.73
N PRO A 367 20.24 -30.45 11.47
CA PRO A 367 21.27 -29.52 11.06
C PRO A 367 20.84 -28.06 11.20
N ILE A 368 21.80 -27.23 11.61
CA ILE A 368 21.71 -25.77 11.54
C ILE A 368 22.36 -25.35 10.23
N ILE A 369 21.60 -24.65 9.39
CA ILE A 369 22.04 -24.17 8.08
C ILE A 369 21.80 -22.66 7.94
N GLU A 370 22.28 -22.11 6.84
CA GLU A 370 22.03 -20.72 6.47
C GLU A 370 21.02 -20.65 5.33
N ASN A 371 20.29 -19.54 5.27
CA ASN A 371 19.39 -19.20 4.15
C ASN A 371 18.35 -20.28 3.84
N ASP A 372 17.80 -20.93 4.88
CA ASP A 372 16.72 -21.88 4.66
C ASP A 372 15.45 -21.13 4.20
N CYS A 373 14.85 -21.55 3.08
CA CYS A 373 13.63 -20.94 2.53
C CYS A 373 12.51 -20.75 3.58
N LYS A 374 12.43 -21.66 4.57
CA LYS A 374 11.43 -21.65 5.65
C LYS A 374 11.57 -20.42 6.54
N GLY A 375 12.75 -19.83 6.66
CA GLY A 375 12.93 -18.54 7.31
C GLY A 375 13.10 -17.39 6.33
N VAL A 376 13.66 -17.60 5.14
CA VAL A 376 13.91 -16.51 4.18
C VAL A 376 12.59 -15.91 3.68
N GLY A 377 11.60 -16.74 3.34
CA GLY A 377 10.28 -16.24 2.95
C GLY A 377 9.64 -15.37 4.04
N PRO A 378 9.48 -15.87 5.28
CA PRO A 378 8.99 -15.06 6.40
C PRO A 378 9.85 -13.84 6.73
N PHE A 379 11.17 -13.91 6.53
CA PHE A 379 12.06 -12.75 6.68
C PHE A 379 11.75 -11.65 5.68
N ILE A 380 11.56 -11.99 4.40
CA ILE A 380 11.16 -11.02 3.38
C ILE A 380 9.82 -10.40 3.77
N TRP A 381 8.84 -11.18 4.23
CA TRP A 381 7.56 -10.62 4.68
C TRP A 381 7.69 -9.73 5.92
N ALA A 382 8.43 -10.15 6.94
CA ALA A 382 8.70 -9.31 8.11
C ALA A 382 9.40 -8.00 7.71
N SER A 383 10.33 -8.08 6.75
CA SER A 383 11.02 -6.92 6.18
C SER A 383 10.02 -5.99 5.49
N LEU A 384 9.13 -6.50 4.63
CA LEU A 384 8.11 -5.70 3.95
C LEU A 384 7.17 -5.01 4.93
N GLU A 385 6.73 -5.71 5.98
CA GLU A 385 5.89 -5.16 7.03
C GLU A 385 6.60 -4.02 7.77
N TRP A 386 7.87 -4.23 8.16
CA TRP A 386 8.66 -3.24 8.87
C TRP A 386 9.01 -2.04 7.99
N GLU A 387 9.44 -2.27 6.76
CA GLU A 387 9.78 -1.25 5.76
C GLU A 387 8.56 -0.37 5.43
N ALA A 388 7.38 -0.95 5.27
CA ALA A 388 6.15 -0.20 5.03
C ALA A 388 5.78 0.71 6.21
N MET A 389 5.96 0.24 7.44
CA MET A 389 5.69 1.05 8.65
C MET A 389 6.73 2.16 8.88
N HIS A 390 7.89 2.13 8.22
CA HIS A 390 8.95 3.13 8.32
C HIS A 390 9.17 3.94 7.02
N ASN A 391 8.33 3.72 5.99
CA ASN A 391 8.48 4.31 4.64
C ASN A 391 9.87 4.14 4.05
N ILE A 392 10.39 2.94 4.20
CA ILE A 392 11.58 2.53 3.49
C ILE A 392 11.11 2.01 2.14
N ASP A 393 11.57 2.69 1.09
CA ASP A 393 11.24 2.39 -0.28
C ASP A 393 12.47 2.08 -1.13
N TYR A 394 12.21 1.33 -2.20
CA TYR A 394 13.19 0.99 -3.22
C TYR A 394 12.59 1.30 -4.59
N PHE A 395 13.34 2.06 -5.38
CA PHE A 395 12.94 2.48 -6.72
C PHE A 395 13.95 1.89 -7.72
N PRO A 396 13.60 0.82 -8.45
CA PRO A 396 14.41 0.39 -9.58
C PRO A 396 14.48 1.53 -10.62
N GLU A 397 15.53 1.53 -11.44
CA GLU A 397 15.74 2.56 -12.44
C GLU A 397 14.51 2.67 -13.37
N VAL A 398 13.83 3.81 -13.34
CA VAL A 398 12.59 4.01 -14.09
C VAL A 398 12.90 4.47 -15.51
N THR A 399 12.93 3.53 -16.45
CA THR A 399 13.01 3.83 -17.89
C THR A 399 11.61 3.82 -18.50
N GLY A 400 11.17 4.93 -19.09
CA GLY A 400 9.85 5.02 -19.71
C GLY A 400 9.73 6.15 -20.73
N GLN A 401 8.75 6.06 -21.61
CA GLN A 401 8.40 7.17 -22.50
C GLN A 401 7.48 8.13 -21.75
N LEU A 402 7.88 9.41 -21.67
CA LEU A 402 7.06 10.45 -21.02
C LEU A 402 5.61 10.45 -21.53
N ALA A 403 4.66 10.68 -20.64
CA ALA A 403 3.23 10.80 -20.91
C ALA A 403 2.97 11.84 -22.02
N PHE A 404 3.67 12.97 -21.92
CA PHE A 404 3.76 14.02 -22.93
C PHE A 404 5.05 14.83 -22.72
N VAL A 405 5.43 15.65 -23.71
CA VAL A 405 6.56 16.58 -23.57
C VAL A 405 6.28 17.58 -22.45
N GLY A 406 7.15 17.62 -21.44
CA GLY A 406 6.98 18.45 -20.23
C GLY A 406 6.17 17.79 -19.10
N ALA A 407 5.95 16.47 -19.15
CA ALA A 407 5.42 15.73 -18.01
C ALA A 407 6.53 15.57 -16.95
N GLU A 408 6.22 15.92 -15.70
CA GLU A 408 7.14 15.93 -14.56
C GLU A 408 6.58 15.09 -13.41
N GLY A 409 7.37 14.90 -12.35
CA GLY A 409 6.99 14.13 -11.17
C GLY A 409 6.78 12.63 -11.43
N CYS A 410 6.21 11.95 -10.43
CA CYS A 410 6.07 10.49 -10.44
C CYS A 410 5.09 9.95 -11.49
N GLY A 411 4.08 10.72 -11.88
CA GLY A 411 3.11 10.36 -12.92
C GLY A 411 3.61 10.56 -14.35
N LYS A 412 4.85 11.04 -14.54
CA LYS A 412 5.36 11.43 -15.87
C LYS A 412 5.45 10.31 -16.88
N TYR A 413 5.36 9.04 -16.47
CA TYR A 413 5.38 7.88 -17.36
C TYR A 413 4.02 7.22 -17.58
N ALA A 414 2.92 7.87 -17.16
CA ALA A 414 1.58 7.40 -17.49
C ALA A 414 1.42 7.17 -19.00
N ALA A 415 1.04 5.95 -19.39
CA ALA A 415 0.93 5.58 -20.81
C ALA A 415 -0.22 6.33 -21.52
N GLY A 416 -1.31 6.62 -20.80
CA GLY A 416 -2.51 7.19 -21.38
C GLY A 416 -3.10 6.30 -22.47
N GLY A 417 -3.74 6.92 -23.46
CA GLY A 417 -4.33 6.23 -24.62
C GLY A 417 -3.37 5.93 -25.77
N ARG A 418 -2.06 6.06 -25.57
CA ARG A 418 -1.07 5.94 -26.66
C ARG A 418 -1.18 4.59 -27.38
N GLY A 419 -1.15 4.62 -28.71
CA GLY A 419 -1.34 3.42 -29.56
C GLY A 419 -2.80 2.97 -29.67
N GLY A 420 -3.71 3.66 -28.99
CA GLY A 420 -5.14 3.40 -28.96
C GLY A 420 -5.95 4.10 -30.05
N ARG A 421 -7.28 3.92 -29.96
CA ARG A 421 -8.24 4.57 -30.87
C ARG A 421 -8.47 6.03 -30.47
N GLU A 422 -8.57 6.91 -31.45
CA GLU A 422 -9.01 8.29 -31.24
C GLU A 422 -10.55 8.36 -31.17
N TYR A 423 -11.05 9.07 -30.16
CA TYR A 423 -12.45 9.42 -29.97
C TYR A 423 -12.58 10.94 -30.01
N VAL A 424 -13.16 11.46 -31.09
CA VAL A 424 -13.38 12.90 -31.25
C VAL A 424 -14.75 13.26 -30.69
N VAL A 425 -14.79 14.09 -29.66
CA VAL A 425 -16.02 14.64 -29.09
C VAL A 425 -16.53 15.75 -29.99
N THR A 426 -17.71 15.55 -30.56
CA THR A 426 -18.40 16.45 -31.51
C THR A 426 -19.73 16.97 -30.96
N SER A 427 -20.15 16.52 -29.78
CA SER A 427 -21.39 16.93 -29.11
C SER A 427 -21.12 17.27 -27.65
N LEU A 428 -21.83 18.27 -27.13
CA LEU A 428 -21.81 18.64 -25.71
C LEU A 428 -22.84 17.86 -24.87
N GLU A 429 -23.62 16.99 -25.51
CA GLU A 429 -24.59 16.13 -24.82
C GLU A 429 -23.89 15.07 -23.96
N ASP A 430 -24.59 14.66 -22.90
CA ASP A 430 -24.18 13.59 -21.99
C ASP A 430 -25.20 12.43 -22.01
N ASP A 431 -25.38 11.79 -23.17
CA ASP A 431 -26.36 10.72 -23.38
C ASP A 431 -25.75 9.37 -23.75
N GLY A 432 -24.41 9.29 -23.78
CA GLY A 432 -23.68 8.07 -24.14
C GLY A 432 -23.68 7.74 -25.64
N SER A 433 -24.23 8.61 -26.50
CA SER A 433 -24.18 8.43 -27.96
C SER A 433 -22.79 8.70 -28.53
N GLU A 434 -22.50 8.12 -29.70
CA GLU A 434 -21.23 8.35 -30.41
C GLU A 434 -20.99 9.85 -30.65
N GLY A 435 -19.76 10.29 -30.39
CA GLY A 435 -19.38 11.71 -30.46
C GLY A 435 -19.58 12.49 -29.15
N THR A 436 -20.08 11.87 -28.08
CA THR A 436 -20.09 12.45 -26.72
C THR A 436 -18.86 12.08 -25.90
N LEU A 437 -18.54 12.86 -24.86
CA LEU A 437 -17.46 12.54 -23.93
C LEU A 437 -17.71 11.23 -23.17
N ARG A 438 -18.95 10.99 -22.72
CA ARG A 438 -19.32 9.77 -21.98
C ARG A 438 -19.04 8.51 -22.79
N TYR A 439 -19.45 8.51 -24.06
CA TYR A 439 -19.16 7.40 -24.96
C TYR A 439 -17.66 7.09 -25.08
N ALA A 440 -16.81 8.12 -25.14
CA ALA A 440 -15.37 7.96 -25.22
C ALA A 440 -14.74 7.44 -23.90
N VAL A 441 -15.25 7.92 -22.76
CA VAL A 441 -14.76 7.52 -21.43
C VAL A 441 -15.13 6.07 -21.12
N GLU A 442 -16.37 5.67 -21.41
CA GLU A 442 -16.90 4.33 -21.12
C GLU A 442 -16.37 3.25 -22.08
N ALA A 443 -15.74 3.64 -23.20
CA ALA A 443 -15.12 2.69 -24.12
C ALA A 443 -13.97 1.88 -23.48
N GLU A 444 -13.81 0.64 -23.94
CA GLU A 444 -12.72 -0.24 -23.52
C GLU A 444 -11.47 -0.07 -24.40
N GLY A 445 -10.33 -0.47 -23.85
CA GLY A 445 -9.02 -0.44 -24.51
C GLY A 445 -8.35 0.94 -24.50
N PRO A 446 -7.08 1.01 -24.98
CA PRO A 446 -6.36 2.27 -25.06
C PRO A 446 -7.09 3.28 -25.95
N ARG A 447 -7.26 4.52 -25.44
CA ARG A 447 -8.05 5.54 -26.15
C ARG A 447 -7.62 6.99 -25.88
N VAL A 448 -7.56 7.77 -26.95
CA VAL A 448 -7.26 9.20 -26.91
C VAL A 448 -8.54 9.98 -27.21
N VAL A 449 -8.96 10.82 -26.27
CA VAL A 449 -10.14 11.66 -26.38
C VAL A 449 -9.71 13.07 -26.75
N THR A 450 -10.18 13.53 -27.90
CA THR A 450 -9.99 14.89 -28.43
C THR A 450 -11.34 15.57 -28.62
N PHE A 451 -11.34 16.89 -28.85
CA PHE A 451 -12.54 17.71 -28.88
C PHE A 451 -12.57 18.58 -30.14
N ALA A 452 -13.67 18.47 -30.91
CA ALA A 452 -13.98 19.32 -32.04
C ALA A 452 -14.97 20.45 -31.69
N VAL A 453 -15.52 20.44 -30.47
CA VAL A 453 -16.44 21.43 -29.93
C VAL A 453 -15.86 22.10 -28.69
N GLU A 454 -16.40 23.28 -28.36
CA GLU A 454 -16.11 24.02 -27.12
C GLU A 454 -17.40 24.24 -26.32
N GLY A 455 -17.28 24.49 -25.02
CA GLY A 455 -18.41 24.84 -24.16
C GLY A 455 -18.59 23.91 -22.97
N ASP A 456 -19.79 23.98 -22.41
CA ASP A 456 -20.15 23.27 -21.18
C ASP A 456 -20.81 21.92 -21.54
N ILE A 457 -20.21 20.83 -21.06
CA ILE A 457 -20.86 19.51 -21.03
C ILE A 457 -21.56 19.39 -19.69
N ARG A 458 -22.89 19.36 -19.74
CA ARG A 458 -23.74 19.21 -18.55
C ARG A 458 -23.93 17.73 -18.28
N LEU A 459 -23.20 17.22 -17.31
CA LEU A 459 -23.28 15.81 -16.95
C LEU A 459 -24.67 15.52 -16.37
N LYS A 460 -25.28 14.40 -16.76
CA LYS A 460 -26.57 13.89 -16.24
C LYS A 460 -26.39 12.96 -15.05
N ALA A 461 -25.18 12.44 -14.86
CA ALA A 461 -24.76 11.54 -13.80
C ALA A 461 -23.23 11.64 -13.63
N PRO A 462 -22.66 11.12 -12.53
CA PRO A 462 -21.20 11.02 -12.38
C PRO A 462 -20.54 10.38 -13.62
N LEU A 463 -19.38 10.91 -14.01
CA LEU A 463 -18.58 10.37 -15.11
C LEU A 463 -17.38 9.61 -14.52
N ASN A 464 -17.49 8.29 -14.48
CA ASN A 464 -16.46 7.41 -13.92
C ASN A 464 -15.49 6.96 -15.03
N ILE A 465 -14.20 7.16 -14.81
CA ILE A 465 -13.13 6.65 -15.68
C ILE A 465 -12.65 5.34 -15.06
N GLU A 466 -13.21 4.23 -15.52
CA GLU A 466 -12.99 2.87 -14.97
C GLU A 466 -12.11 1.99 -15.88
N ASN A 467 -12.11 2.25 -17.19
CA ASN A 467 -11.28 1.50 -18.14
C ASN A 467 -9.88 2.15 -18.28
N PRO A 468 -8.77 1.39 -18.12
CA PRO A 468 -7.41 1.93 -18.13
C PRO A 468 -6.97 2.44 -19.50
N TYR A 469 -5.81 3.10 -19.54
CA TYR A 469 -5.17 3.61 -20.76
C TYR A 469 -6.00 4.67 -21.50
N ILE A 470 -6.20 5.82 -20.87
CA ILE A 470 -6.98 6.93 -21.46
C ILE A 470 -6.22 8.25 -21.41
N SER A 471 -6.35 9.04 -22.48
CA SER A 471 -5.90 10.43 -22.51
C SER A 471 -7.03 11.37 -22.88
N ILE A 472 -7.42 12.28 -21.99
CA ILE A 472 -8.43 13.32 -22.24
C ILE A 472 -7.73 14.65 -22.46
N LEU A 473 -7.74 15.13 -23.70
CA LEU A 473 -6.89 16.23 -24.17
C LEU A 473 -7.70 17.50 -24.43
N GLY A 474 -8.10 18.21 -23.37
CA GLY A 474 -8.90 19.44 -23.47
C GLY A 474 -8.25 20.55 -24.31
N GLN A 475 -6.93 20.54 -24.47
CA GLN A 475 -6.20 21.52 -25.30
C GLN A 475 -6.49 21.43 -26.79
N THR A 476 -7.15 20.37 -27.27
CA THR A 476 -7.57 20.25 -28.67
C THR A 476 -8.86 21.02 -28.96
N ALA A 477 -9.66 21.31 -27.93
CA ALA A 477 -10.93 22.01 -28.09
C ALA A 477 -10.74 23.41 -28.71
N PRO A 478 -11.65 23.85 -29.60
CA PRO A 478 -11.65 25.20 -30.12
C PRO A 478 -11.98 26.25 -29.04
N GLY A 479 -11.93 27.53 -29.43
CA GLY A 479 -12.38 28.66 -28.63
C GLY A 479 -11.91 28.65 -27.17
N GLN A 480 -12.78 28.70 -26.16
CA GLN A 480 -12.46 28.75 -24.72
C GLN A 480 -12.16 27.38 -24.09
N GLY A 481 -12.39 26.27 -24.80
CA GLY A 481 -12.17 24.91 -24.31
C GLY A 481 -13.42 24.25 -23.73
N ILE A 482 -13.24 23.21 -22.92
CA ILE A 482 -14.32 22.39 -22.36
C ILE A 482 -14.44 22.56 -20.85
N THR A 483 -15.67 22.68 -20.37
CA THR A 483 -16.03 22.67 -18.95
C THR A 483 -17.01 21.54 -18.68
N LEU A 484 -16.74 20.71 -17.68
CA LEU A 484 -17.68 19.74 -17.14
C LEU A 484 -18.38 20.33 -15.92
N ARG A 485 -19.70 20.15 -15.82
CA ARG A 485 -20.52 20.71 -14.74
C ARG A 485 -21.68 19.81 -14.36
N ASP A 486 -22.35 20.18 -13.27
CA ASP A 486 -23.53 19.56 -12.68
C ASP A 486 -23.25 18.20 -11.97
N HIS A 487 -22.33 17.35 -12.44
CA HIS A 487 -21.89 16.13 -11.71
C HIS A 487 -20.36 15.97 -11.67
N ASN A 488 -19.88 15.12 -10.78
CA ASN A 488 -18.45 14.89 -10.56
C ASN A 488 -17.83 13.97 -11.62
N VAL A 489 -16.50 14.07 -11.74
CA VAL A 489 -15.67 13.10 -12.48
C VAL A 489 -14.82 12.34 -11.49
N PHE A 490 -14.73 11.01 -11.65
CA PHE A 490 -13.98 10.16 -10.72
C PHE A 490 -13.13 9.14 -11.47
N ILE A 491 -11.86 8.99 -11.06
CA ILE A 491 -10.88 8.12 -11.70
C ILE A 491 -10.60 6.92 -10.79
N THR A 492 -10.85 5.72 -11.31
CA THR A 492 -10.39 4.45 -10.72
C THR A 492 -9.51 3.66 -11.69
N ALA A 493 -9.31 4.17 -12.90
CA ALA A 493 -8.51 3.52 -13.94
C ALA A 493 -7.03 3.92 -13.91
N ASP A 494 -6.16 2.94 -14.08
CA ASP A 494 -4.72 3.14 -14.25
C ASP A 494 -4.38 3.79 -15.60
N HIS A 495 -3.19 4.41 -15.69
CA HIS A 495 -2.69 5.02 -16.91
C HIS A 495 -3.64 6.09 -17.48
N THR A 496 -4.06 7.02 -16.62
CA THR A 496 -4.99 8.11 -16.97
C THR A 496 -4.24 9.44 -17.13
N ILE A 497 -4.42 10.10 -18.28
CA ILE A 497 -3.91 11.45 -18.55
C ILE A 497 -5.10 12.39 -18.74
N ILE A 498 -5.18 13.48 -17.99
CA ILE A 498 -6.17 14.55 -18.23
C ILE A 498 -5.44 15.89 -18.33
N ARG A 499 -5.73 16.66 -19.38
CA ARG A 499 -5.07 17.95 -19.60
C ARG A 499 -6.02 19.05 -20.03
N TYR A 500 -5.78 20.28 -19.54
CA TYR A 500 -6.46 21.51 -20.01
C TYR A 500 -8.00 21.47 -19.98
N MET A 501 -8.57 20.71 -19.03
CA MET A 501 -10.00 20.61 -18.79
C MET A 501 -10.42 21.50 -17.61
N ARG A 502 -11.71 21.88 -17.56
CA ARG A 502 -12.32 22.52 -16.39
C ARG A 502 -13.40 21.64 -15.77
N PHE A 503 -13.43 21.61 -14.46
CA PHE A 503 -14.43 20.89 -13.66
C PHE A 503 -15.09 21.88 -12.72
N ARG A 504 -16.39 22.13 -12.94
CA ARG A 504 -17.19 23.15 -12.24
C ARG A 504 -18.51 22.56 -11.83
N LEU A 505 -18.49 21.77 -10.77
CA LEU A 505 -19.64 20.99 -10.30
C LEU A 505 -20.88 21.88 -10.13
N GLY A 506 -20.77 22.93 -9.33
CA GLY A 506 -21.88 23.82 -8.97
C GLY A 506 -22.91 23.14 -8.07
N ALA A 507 -23.87 23.92 -7.57
CA ALA A 507 -24.90 23.41 -6.67
C ALA A 507 -26.17 22.92 -7.38
N VAL A 508 -26.29 23.14 -8.70
CA VAL A 508 -27.52 22.93 -9.48
C VAL A 508 -28.09 21.51 -9.37
N SER A 509 -27.25 20.48 -9.33
CA SER A 509 -27.69 19.08 -9.22
C SER A 509 -28.05 18.67 -7.79
N GLY A 510 -27.70 19.48 -6.78
CA GLY A 510 -27.84 19.13 -5.37
C GLY A 510 -26.94 17.99 -4.90
N VAL A 511 -25.97 17.57 -5.72
CA VAL A 511 -25.02 16.51 -5.36
C VAL A 511 -23.96 17.07 -4.42
N GLU A 512 -23.68 16.36 -3.34
CA GLU A 512 -22.51 16.56 -2.47
C GLU A 512 -21.36 15.71 -3.03
N ALA A 513 -20.39 16.35 -3.70
CA ALA A 513 -19.27 15.66 -4.31
C ALA A 513 -18.10 16.60 -4.61
N ASP A 514 -16.97 15.97 -4.94
CA ASP A 514 -15.83 16.66 -5.50
C ASP A 514 -16.04 17.03 -6.97
N ALA A 515 -15.33 18.05 -7.48
CA ALA A 515 -15.37 18.32 -8.92
C ALA A 515 -14.58 17.26 -9.72
N LEU A 516 -13.41 16.87 -9.23
CA LEU A 516 -12.57 15.80 -9.79
C LEU A 516 -11.91 14.99 -8.67
N GLY A 517 -12.01 13.67 -8.72
CA GLY A 517 -11.34 12.79 -7.76
C GLY A 517 -10.62 11.61 -8.39
N ALA A 518 -9.63 11.06 -7.67
CA ALA A 518 -9.01 9.77 -8.01
C ALA A 518 -8.71 8.96 -6.74
N LYS A 519 -8.95 7.64 -6.82
CA LYS A 519 -8.66 6.70 -5.73
C LYS A 519 -8.44 5.29 -6.28
N ARG A 520 -7.53 4.54 -5.64
CA ARG A 520 -7.21 3.13 -5.94
C ARG A 520 -6.79 2.92 -7.39
N CYS A 521 -5.93 3.80 -7.89
CA CYS A 521 -5.39 3.75 -9.24
C CYS A 521 -3.93 4.23 -9.26
N SER A 522 -3.22 3.86 -10.32
CA SER A 522 -1.79 4.11 -10.49
C SER A 522 -1.49 4.76 -11.83
N ASN A 523 -0.32 5.42 -11.93
CA ASN A 523 0.16 6.02 -13.18
C ASN A 523 -0.81 7.06 -13.73
N ILE A 524 -1.11 8.09 -12.94
CA ILE A 524 -2.03 9.17 -13.35
C ILE A 524 -1.29 10.50 -13.47
N ILE A 525 -1.67 11.32 -14.45
CA ILE A 525 -1.21 12.70 -14.53
C ILE A 525 -2.36 13.65 -14.86
N ILE A 526 -2.58 14.61 -13.97
CA ILE A 526 -3.56 15.69 -14.11
C ILE A 526 -2.77 16.98 -14.29
N ASP A 527 -2.85 17.55 -15.49
CA ASP A 527 -1.97 18.65 -15.90
C ASP A 527 -2.79 19.82 -16.44
N HIS A 528 -2.54 21.03 -15.93
CA HIS A 528 -3.19 22.24 -16.45
C HIS A 528 -4.72 22.21 -16.38
N CYS A 529 -5.31 21.62 -15.33
CA CYS A 529 -6.76 21.61 -15.14
C CYS A 529 -7.22 22.68 -14.14
N SER A 530 -8.47 23.13 -14.27
CA SER A 530 -9.09 24.05 -13.30
C SER A 530 -10.29 23.38 -12.64
N MET A 531 -10.26 23.25 -11.31
CA MET A 531 -11.30 22.64 -10.49
C MET A 531 -11.89 23.70 -9.56
N SER A 532 -13.21 23.90 -9.61
CA SER A 532 -13.90 24.90 -8.79
C SER A 532 -15.34 24.54 -8.49
N TRP A 533 -15.93 25.23 -7.53
CA TRP A 533 -17.36 25.19 -7.21
C TRP A 533 -17.86 23.78 -6.85
N ALA A 534 -16.99 22.94 -6.31
CA ALA A 534 -17.43 21.70 -5.68
C ALA A 534 -18.23 21.99 -4.41
N THR A 535 -19.08 21.05 -4.05
CA THR A 535 -19.96 21.12 -2.87
C THR A 535 -19.40 20.31 -1.68
N ASP A 536 -18.40 19.46 -1.93
CA ASP A 536 -17.53 18.84 -0.91
C ASP A 536 -16.09 19.38 -1.05
N GLU A 537 -15.17 18.69 -1.73
CA GLU A 537 -13.84 19.23 -2.08
C GLU A 537 -13.68 19.58 -3.57
N ASN A 538 -12.89 20.59 -3.91
CA ASN A 538 -12.62 20.86 -5.33
C ASN A 538 -11.91 19.70 -6.03
N ALA A 539 -10.87 19.13 -5.41
CA ALA A 539 -10.15 18.00 -6.01
C ALA A 539 -9.44 17.11 -4.98
N SER A 540 -9.82 15.84 -4.88
CA SER A 540 -9.18 14.87 -3.97
C SER A 540 -8.48 13.73 -4.71
N PHE A 541 -7.23 13.49 -4.35
CA PHE A 541 -6.33 12.54 -4.98
C PHE A 541 -5.58 11.77 -3.87
N TYR A 542 -6.10 10.61 -3.46
CA TYR A 542 -5.55 9.86 -2.34
C TYR A 542 -5.69 8.35 -2.54
N ASN A 543 -4.84 7.57 -1.87
CA ASN A 543 -4.71 6.13 -2.16
C ASN A 543 -4.47 5.90 -3.67
N ILE A 544 -3.50 6.63 -4.21
CA ILE A 544 -3.06 6.58 -5.60
C ILE A 544 -1.54 6.39 -5.64
N ASN A 545 -1.05 5.78 -6.71
CA ASN A 545 0.38 5.46 -6.85
C ASN A 545 0.96 6.05 -8.13
N ASP A 546 2.24 6.45 -8.10
CA ASP A 546 2.97 6.94 -9.27
C ASP A 546 2.18 8.03 -10.00
N ALA A 547 1.85 9.09 -9.27
CA ALA A 547 0.88 10.08 -9.70
C ALA A 547 1.44 11.49 -9.67
N THR A 548 0.95 12.34 -10.58
CA THR A 548 1.28 13.76 -10.59
C THR A 548 0.04 14.63 -10.80
N VAL A 549 -0.13 15.64 -9.95
CA VAL A 549 -1.02 16.77 -10.23
C VAL A 549 -0.15 18.00 -10.37
N GLN A 550 -0.14 18.58 -11.57
CA GLN A 550 0.76 19.67 -11.92
C GLN A 550 0.03 20.81 -12.62
N TRP A 551 0.48 22.03 -12.34
CA TRP A 551 -0.01 23.23 -13.02
C TRP A 551 -1.53 23.40 -12.96
N CYS A 552 -2.21 22.92 -11.91
CA CYS A 552 -3.67 23.03 -11.79
C CYS A 552 -4.11 24.26 -10.96
N ILE A 553 -5.35 24.71 -11.17
CA ILE A 553 -6.03 25.66 -10.28
C ILE A 553 -7.11 24.91 -9.48
N ILE A 554 -7.08 25.05 -8.15
CA ILE A 554 -8.04 24.49 -7.21
C ILE A 554 -8.64 25.66 -6.42
N SER A 555 -9.84 26.11 -6.77
CA SER A 555 -10.36 27.37 -6.22
C SER A 555 -11.86 27.42 -5.98
N GLU A 556 -12.28 28.24 -5.02
CA GLU A 556 -13.69 28.58 -4.79
C GLU A 556 -14.60 27.35 -4.58
N ALA A 557 -14.21 26.41 -3.70
CA ALA A 557 -15.16 25.40 -3.24
C ALA A 557 -16.35 26.08 -2.52
N LEU A 558 -17.57 25.65 -2.81
CA LEU A 558 -18.79 26.28 -2.30
C LEU A 558 -18.93 26.01 -0.80
N ASN A 559 -19.00 27.07 0.00
CA ASN A 559 -18.87 26.95 1.44
C ASN A 559 -20.18 26.65 2.16
N ALA A 560 -21.13 27.58 2.20
CA ALA A 560 -22.46 27.34 2.77
C ALA A 560 -23.47 26.91 1.69
N SER A 561 -23.22 25.75 1.08
CA SER A 561 -24.03 25.19 0.00
C SER A 561 -24.81 23.94 0.47
N VAL A 562 -24.92 22.92 -0.38
CA VAL A 562 -25.78 21.74 -0.18
C VAL A 562 -25.20 20.66 0.76
N HIS A 563 -23.98 20.84 1.29
CA HIS A 563 -23.33 19.81 2.10
C HIS A 563 -24.05 19.59 3.46
N HIS A 564 -24.35 18.33 3.78
CA HIS A 564 -25.05 17.94 5.01
C HIS A 564 -24.36 18.35 6.33
N LYS A 565 -23.05 18.61 6.33
CA LYS A 565 -22.28 19.07 7.50
C LYS A 565 -22.33 20.59 7.68
N GLY A 566 -23.04 21.31 6.82
CA GLY A 566 -23.04 22.78 6.78
C GLY A 566 -21.84 23.31 6.01
N GLN A 567 -21.14 24.31 6.57
CA GLN A 567 -20.08 25.03 5.85
C GLN A 567 -18.86 24.14 5.49
N HIS A 568 -18.66 23.84 4.20
CA HIS A 568 -17.68 22.86 3.73
C HIS A 568 -16.89 23.24 2.46
N GLY A 569 -16.49 24.50 2.28
CA GLY A 569 -15.78 24.92 1.05
C GLY A 569 -14.30 24.52 1.05
N TYR A 570 -13.96 23.26 0.74
CA TYR A 570 -12.61 22.71 0.91
C TYR A 570 -11.85 22.43 -0.41
N GLY A 571 -10.51 22.53 -0.37
CA GLY A 571 -9.67 22.34 -1.54
C GLY A 571 -9.54 20.88 -1.98
N GLY A 572 -9.13 19.98 -1.08
CA GLY A 572 -8.87 18.57 -1.42
C GLY A 572 -8.24 17.74 -0.32
N ILE A 573 -8.38 16.41 -0.42
CA ILE A 573 -7.60 15.41 0.35
C ILE A 573 -6.55 14.77 -0.56
N TRP A 574 -5.27 14.94 -0.24
CA TRP A 574 -4.15 14.56 -1.11
C TRP A 574 -3.22 13.56 -0.42
N GLY A 575 -2.84 12.49 -1.10
CA GLY A 575 -1.89 11.50 -0.58
C GLY A 575 -1.72 10.30 -1.52
N GLY A 576 -1.00 9.27 -1.06
CA GLY A 576 -0.66 8.10 -1.86
C GLY A 576 0.78 7.64 -1.67
N ARG A 577 1.32 6.94 -2.67
CA ARG A 577 2.71 6.49 -2.74
C ARG A 577 3.37 6.98 -4.01
N ASN A 578 4.56 7.58 -3.89
CA ASN A 578 5.26 8.20 -5.02
C ASN A 578 4.35 9.19 -5.74
N VAL A 579 3.88 10.20 -5.01
CA VAL A 579 2.96 11.19 -5.57
C VAL A 579 3.61 12.56 -5.54
N THR A 580 3.59 13.25 -6.68
CA THR A 580 4.08 14.62 -6.80
C THR A 580 2.92 15.58 -7.03
N PHE A 581 2.79 16.52 -6.12
CA PHE A 581 1.84 17.61 -6.17
C PHE A 581 2.64 18.90 -6.32
N HIS A 582 2.78 19.41 -7.55
CA HIS A 582 3.64 20.57 -7.79
C HIS A 582 3.05 21.65 -8.69
N HIS A 583 3.49 22.88 -8.48
CA HIS A 583 3.11 24.03 -9.30
C HIS A 583 1.59 24.26 -9.40
N ASN A 584 0.83 23.88 -8.38
CA ASN A 584 -0.61 24.10 -8.32
C ASN A 584 -0.95 25.40 -7.60
N LEU A 585 -2.07 26.00 -7.97
CA LEU A 585 -2.65 27.17 -7.31
C LEU A 585 -3.89 26.78 -6.53
N PHE A 586 -3.81 26.84 -5.21
CA PHE A 586 -4.96 26.82 -4.31
C PHE A 586 -5.38 28.25 -3.99
N ALA A 587 -6.64 28.59 -4.24
CA ALA A 587 -7.12 29.95 -3.98
C ALA A 587 -8.55 29.98 -3.48
N HIS A 588 -8.78 30.72 -2.39
CA HIS A 588 -10.13 31.01 -1.89
C HIS A 588 -10.95 29.79 -1.47
N ASN A 589 -10.30 28.71 -0.99
CA ASN A 589 -10.99 27.63 -0.30
C ASN A 589 -10.91 27.86 1.21
N LYS A 590 -11.97 27.58 1.96
CA LYS A 590 -12.02 27.76 3.41
C LYS A 590 -10.92 26.99 4.16
N SER A 591 -10.59 25.79 3.71
CA SER A 591 -9.59 24.89 4.31
C SER A 591 -9.13 23.80 3.33
N ARG A 592 -8.28 22.87 3.81
CA ARG A 592 -7.81 21.67 3.09
C ARG A 592 -7.16 22.03 1.74
N ASN A 593 -6.03 22.73 1.77
CA ASN A 593 -5.31 23.17 0.57
C ASN A 593 -3.94 22.50 0.35
N PRO A 594 -3.76 21.18 0.50
CA PRO A 594 -4.72 20.12 0.81
C PRO A 594 -4.80 19.75 2.32
N ARG A 595 -5.70 18.82 2.67
CA ARG A 595 -5.49 17.94 3.82
C ARG A 595 -4.68 16.73 3.34
N PHE A 596 -3.57 16.41 3.99
CA PHE A 596 -2.84 15.18 3.75
C PHE A 596 -3.59 13.95 4.29
N ASP A 597 -3.50 12.85 3.56
CA ASP A 597 -4.27 11.63 3.83
C ASP A 597 -3.84 10.88 5.13
N HIS A 598 -4.60 9.83 5.50
CA HIS A 598 -4.41 9.11 6.77
C HIS A 598 -4.58 7.59 6.59
N PRO A 599 -3.97 6.75 7.45
CA PRO A 599 -3.84 5.30 7.22
C PRO A 599 -5.18 4.57 7.11
N ARG A 600 -6.23 5.01 7.82
CA ARG A 600 -7.54 4.32 7.82
C ARG A 600 -8.28 4.34 6.47
N ILE A 601 -7.84 5.14 5.49
CA ILE A 601 -8.41 5.08 4.13
C ILE A 601 -7.87 3.89 3.32
N TYR A 602 -6.77 3.30 3.79
CA TYR A 602 -6.14 2.10 3.26
C TYR A 602 -6.69 0.88 4.00
N SER A 603 -6.98 -0.18 3.27
CA SER A 603 -7.51 -1.41 3.84
C SER A 603 -6.71 -2.63 3.42
N GLY A 604 -6.47 -3.55 4.37
CA GLY A 604 -5.76 -4.79 4.09
C GLY A 604 -4.34 -4.55 3.60
N GLN A 605 -3.98 -5.12 2.45
CA GLN A 605 -2.66 -4.97 1.85
C GLN A 605 -2.43 -3.60 1.20
N GLU A 606 -3.46 -2.76 1.03
CA GLU A 606 -3.32 -1.42 0.43
C GLU A 606 -2.35 -0.52 1.18
N LEU A 607 -2.12 -0.74 2.48
CA LEU A 607 -1.11 0.03 3.22
C LEU A 607 0.33 -0.31 2.78
N LEU A 608 0.59 -1.55 2.37
CA LEU A 608 1.90 -2.01 1.90
C LEU A 608 2.22 -1.53 0.49
N THR A 609 1.22 -1.15 -0.31
CA THR A 609 1.43 -0.82 -1.73
C THR A 609 0.90 0.56 -2.11
N GLY A 610 -0.01 1.14 -1.33
CA GLY A 610 -0.75 2.36 -1.66
C GLY A 610 -0.28 3.61 -0.93
N ARG A 611 0.52 3.45 0.13
CA ARG A 611 0.99 4.56 0.96
C ARG A 611 2.51 4.67 0.91
N GLY A 612 3.01 5.89 0.79
CA GLY A 612 4.43 6.19 0.84
C GLY A 612 4.69 7.69 0.81
N THR A 613 5.80 8.09 0.21
CA THR A 613 6.22 9.49 0.14
C THR A 613 5.33 10.33 -0.78
N VAL A 614 4.99 11.52 -0.30
CA VAL A 614 4.27 12.57 -1.05
C VAL A 614 5.14 13.83 -1.11
N ASP A 615 5.38 14.31 -2.34
CA ASP A 615 6.05 15.57 -2.61
C ASP A 615 5.00 16.66 -2.83
N PHE A 616 4.93 17.64 -1.92
CA PHE A 616 4.15 18.86 -2.07
C PHE A 616 5.11 20.04 -2.30
N LYS A 617 5.42 20.32 -3.57
CA LYS A 617 6.49 21.25 -3.95
C LYS A 617 6.02 22.40 -4.83
N ASN A 618 6.56 23.61 -4.66
CA ASN A 618 6.30 24.74 -5.57
C ASN A 618 4.82 25.12 -5.77
N ASN A 619 3.96 24.84 -4.79
CA ASN A 619 2.55 25.21 -4.86
C ASN A 619 2.32 26.62 -4.29
N VAL A 620 1.27 27.29 -4.76
CA VAL A 620 0.80 28.58 -4.22
C VAL A 620 -0.50 28.36 -3.49
N VAL A 621 -0.56 28.74 -2.20
CA VAL A 621 -1.78 28.63 -1.39
C VAL A 621 -2.22 30.02 -0.93
N TYR A 622 -3.41 30.43 -1.32
CA TYR A 622 -3.92 31.79 -1.11
C TYR A 622 -5.32 31.86 -0.50
N ASN A 623 -5.51 32.78 0.45
CA ASN A 623 -6.82 33.17 0.99
C ASN A 623 -7.64 32.02 1.60
N TRP A 624 -7.00 31.15 2.39
CA TRP A 624 -7.74 30.20 3.25
C TRP A 624 -8.46 30.93 4.37
N ASN A 625 -9.39 30.27 5.08
CA ASN A 625 -10.03 30.86 6.28
C ASN A 625 -9.50 30.27 7.57
N ILE A 626 -9.58 28.94 7.74
CA ILE A 626 -9.20 28.28 9.00
C ILE A 626 -7.78 27.73 8.97
N LYS A 627 -7.48 26.75 8.11
CA LYS A 627 -6.17 26.12 7.95
C LYS A 627 -5.79 26.12 6.48
N ALA A 628 -4.50 26.34 6.18
CA ALA A 628 -4.00 26.16 4.82
C ALA A 628 -3.85 24.66 4.55
N ILE A 629 -2.85 24.01 5.14
CA ILE A 629 -2.60 22.57 5.02
C ILE A 629 -2.55 21.90 6.39
N TYR A 630 -2.96 20.63 6.46
CA TYR A 630 -2.94 19.84 7.70
C TYR A 630 -3.13 18.35 7.44
N GLY A 631 -3.07 17.51 8.48
CA GLY A 631 -3.30 16.06 8.36
C GLY A 631 -1.99 15.28 8.30
N GLY A 632 -2.03 14.12 7.63
CA GLY A 632 -0.84 13.33 7.36
C GLY A 632 -0.48 12.33 8.45
N GLU A 633 -1.42 11.98 9.34
CA GLU A 633 -1.17 11.06 10.45
C GLU A 633 -0.46 9.77 9.99
N GLU A 634 0.67 9.35 10.56
CA GLU A 634 1.50 8.20 10.11
C GLU A 634 2.04 8.28 8.66
N GLY A 635 2.01 9.44 7.99
CA GLY A 635 2.49 9.59 6.60
C GLY A 635 3.84 10.30 6.51
N TRP A 636 4.37 10.40 5.28
CA TRP A 636 5.68 10.98 4.98
C TRP A 636 5.56 12.01 3.86
N PHE A 637 5.87 13.26 4.19
CA PHE A 637 5.59 14.39 3.32
C PHE A 637 6.81 15.29 3.19
N ASN A 638 7.21 15.55 1.96
CA ASN A 638 8.15 16.59 1.62
C ASN A 638 7.34 17.85 1.28
N VAL A 639 7.45 18.89 2.09
CA VAL A 639 6.76 20.17 1.90
C VAL A 639 7.83 21.21 1.61
N GLU A 640 8.10 21.46 0.32
CA GLU A 640 9.28 22.22 -0.11
C GLU A 640 8.92 23.37 -1.07
N ASP A 641 9.57 24.53 -0.88
CA ASP A 641 9.50 25.66 -1.80
C ASP A 641 8.08 26.10 -2.20
N ASN A 642 7.11 25.99 -1.28
CA ASN A 642 5.75 26.46 -1.49
C ASN A 642 5.59 27.92 -1.06
N TYR A 643 4.63 28.60 -1.68
CA TYR A 643 4.31 30.00 -1.40
C TYR A 643 2.94 30.13 -0.72
N PHE A 644 2.96 30.32 0.59
CA PHE A 644 1.76 30.55 1.41
C PHE A 644 1.48 32.03 1.55
N ARG A 645 0.31 32.47 1.09
CA ARG A 645 -0.09 33.88 1.10
C ARG A 645 -1.45 34.06 1.77
N PRO A 646 -1.55 34.58 3.01
CA PRO A 646 -2.83 34.90 3.59
C PRO A 646 -3.56 35.98 2.78
N GLY A 647 -4.89 35.91 2.75
CA GLY A 647 -5.75 36.84 2.04
C GLY A 647 -6.93 37.32 2.91
N PRO A 648 -7.80 38.20 2.38
CA PRO A 648 -8.93 38.81 3.11
C PRO A 648 -9.73 37.87 4.04
N ALA A 649 -9.94 36.61 3.67
CA ALA A 649 -10.70 35.65 4.47
C ALA A 649 -9.89 34.95 5.56
N THR A 650 -8.56 35.05 5.53
CA THR A 650 -7.68 34.31 6.43
C THR A 650 -7.84 34.74 7.87
N ARG A 651 -8.23 33.80 8.74
CA ARG A 651 -8.57 34.07 10.14
C ARG A 651 -7.33 34.35 10.99
N SER A 652 -6.27 33.56 10.82
CA SER A 652 -4.98 33.76 11.51
C SER A 652 -3.92 34.23 10.50
N LEU A 653 -3.30 35.37 10.77
CA LEU A 653 -2.23 35.94 9.93
C LEU A 653 -0.84 35.69 10.53
N ASP A 654 -0.78 34.90 11.60
CA ASP A 654 0.35 34.84 12.51
C ASP A 654 1.32 33.71 12.15
N GLY A 655 1.30 33.19 10.91
CA GLY A 655 2.29 32.22 10.41
C GLY A 655 1.91 30.74 10.50
N GLU A 656 0.74 30.41 11.06
CA GLU A 656 0.26 29.02 11.16
C GLU A 656 -0.37 28.57 9.82
N TRP A 657 0.45 27.99 8.93
CA TRP A 657 0.01 27.49 7.62
C TRP A 657 -0.03 25.96 7.54
N LEU A 658 0.80 25.25 8.31
CA LEU A 658 0.76 23.80 8.49
C LEU A 658 0.35 23.42 9.90
N ASP A 659 -0.58 22.47 10.01
CA ASP A 659 -0.94 21.79 11.26
C ASP A 659 -0.69 20.27 11.16
N ILE A 660 0.26 19.78 11.95
CA ILE A 660 0.59 18.35 12.09
C ILE A 660 -0.38 17.75 13.12
N SER A 661 -1.52 17.26 12.64
CA SER A 661 -2.64 16.82 13.47
C SER A 661 -2.57 15.34 13.86
N THR A 662 -3.28 14.97 14.92
CA THR A 662 -3.57 13.58 15.33
C THR A 662 -5.04 13.45 15.73
N SER A 663 -5.63 12.25 15.67
CA SER A 663 -7.00 11.99 16.11
C SER A 663 -7.26 10.51 16.42
N GLU A 664 -8.05 10.23 17.45
CA GLU A 664 -8.51 8.87 17.79
C GLU A 664 -9.32 8.20 16.66
N THR A 665 -9.91 9.01 15.78
CA THR A 665 -10.70 8.53 14.64
C THR A 665 -9.88 8.31 13.37
N THR A 666 -8.63 8.78 13.33
CA THR A 666 -7.71 8.59 12.17
C THR A 666 -6.43 7.88 12.61
N SER A 667 -5.56 8.53 13.37
CA SER A 667 -4.46 7.94 14.12
C SER A 667 -3.93 8.91 15.19
N MET A 668 -3.46 8.36 16.31
CA MET A 668 -2.79 9.11 17.38
C MET A 668 -1.30 9.35 17.11
N ILE A 669 -0.77 8.83 16.01
CA ILE A 669 0.62 8.99 15.59
C ILE A 669 0.67 10.12 14.53
N PRO A 670 1.44 11.19 14.76
CA PRO A 670 1.55 12.29 13.81
C PRO A 670 2.24 11.85 12.52
N GLY A 671 2.09 12.65 11.46
CA GLY A 671 2.90 12.50 10.25
C GLY A 671 4.33 12.97 10.46
N SER A 672 5.23 12.45 9.62
CA SER A 672 6.61 12.92 9.52
C SER A 672 6.73 13.85 8.31
N PHE A 673 7.32 15.03 8.52
CA PHE A 673 7.40 16.08 7.52
C PHE A 673 8.85 16.53 7.34
N TYR A 674 9.31 16.63 6.11
CA TYR A 674 10.47 17.45 5.75
C TYR A 674 9.96 18.80 5.27
N ILE A 675 10.41 19.90 5.88
CA ILE A 675 9.90 21.25 5.64
C ILE A 675 11.06 22.18 5.32
N ASP A 676 11.18 22.62 4.07
CA ASP A 676 12.27 23.52 3.65
C ASP A 676 11.83 24.50 2.55
N GLY A 677 12.52 25.63 2.39
CA GLY A 677 12.32 26.59 1.29
C GLY A 677 10.96 27.33 1.24
N ASN A 678 9.99 26.99 2.09
CA ASN A 678 8.65 27.57 2.04
C ASN A 678 8.61 29.06 2.46
N ILE A 679 7.80 29.86 1.76
CA ILE A 679 7.60 31.29 2.05
C ILE A 679 6.20 31.53 2.63
N TYR A 680 6.13 32.29 3.72
CA TYR A 680 4.89 32.87 4.24
C TYR A 680 4.82 34.38 3.98
N ASP A 681 4.10 34.79 2.94
CA ASP A 681 4.07 36.18 2.45
C ASP A 681 2.89 37.01 2.99
N VAL A 682 3.17 37.84 3.99
CA VAL A 682 2.20 38.81 4.53
C VAL A 682 2.24 40.20 3.84
N SER A 683 2.95 40.35 2.71
CA SER A 683 3.09 41.65 2.01
C SER A 683 1.74 42.23 1.54
N ALA A 684 0.78 41.38 1.18
CA ALA A 684 -0.58 41.78 0.84
C ALA A 684 -1.30 42.45 2.02
N VAL A 685 -1.06 41.93 3.23
CA VAL A 685 -1.60 42.45 4.49
C VAL A 685 -1.02 43.83 4.81
N ARG A 686 0.29 44.01 4.62
CA ARG A 686 1.01 45.27 4.90
C ARG A 686 0.60 46.44 4.00
N LYS A 687 0.00 46.18 2.83
CA LYS A 687 -0.45 47.21 1.86
C LYS A 687 -1.93 47.62 2.01
N GLY A 688 -2.59 47.27 3.13
CA GLY A 688 -3.94 47.73 3.47
C GLY A 688 -5.09 46.92 2.86
N GLY A 689 -4.86 45.67 2.46
CA GLY A 689 -5.87 44.80 1.84
C GLY A 689 -6.80 44.03 2.79
N MET A 690 -6.73 44.26 4.10
CA MET A 690 -7.32 43.40 5.15
C MET A 690 -8.02 44.20 6.27
N ASP A 691 -8.75 45.28 5.94
CA ASP A 691 -9.49 46.11 6.93
C ASP A 691 -8.65 46.54 8.16
N GLY A 692 -7.36 46.82 7.96
CA GLY A 692 -6.47 47.27 9.03
C GLY A 692 -5.93 46.17 9.96
N ARG A 693 -6.25 44.89 9.72
CA ARG A 693 -5.64 43.75 10.44
C ARG A 693 -4.13 43.72 10.19
N ARG A 694 -3.35 43.43 11.23
CA ARG A 694 -1.88 43.35 11.18
C ARG A 694 -1.41 41.98 11.67
N PRO A 695 -0.46 41.34 10.97
CA PRO A 695 0.12 40.09 11.44
C PRO A 695 1.06 40.35 12.61
N ASP A 696 1.12 39.40 13.54
CA ASP A 696 2.15 39.39 14.58
C ASP A 696 3.45 38.82 14.02
N CYS A 697 4.46 39.69 13.82
CA CYS A 697 5.73 39.28 13.23
C CYS A 697 6.57 38.41 14.17
N GLU A 698 6.39 38.53 15.49
CA GLU A 698 7.10 37.68 16.46
C GLU A 698 6.54 36.26 16.42
N LYS A 699 5.21 36.12 16.34
CA LYS A 699 4.58 34.79 16.16
C LYS A 699 4.94 34.14 14.83
N ILE A 700 5.01 34.91 13.74
CA ILE A 700 5.44 34.37 12.44
C ILE A 700 6.85 33.78 12.56
N ALA A 701 7.78 34.50 13.20
CA ALA A 701 9.12 33.99 13.45
C ALA A 701 9.10 32.73 14.33
N SER A 702 8.31 32.74 15.41
CA SER A 702 8.18 31.57 16.29
C SER A 702 7.61 30.35 15.58
N TRP A 703 6.66 30.50 14.66
CA TRP A 703 6.13 29.37 13.90
C TRP A 703 7.16 28.79 12.94
N LYS A 704 8.02 29.62 12.37
CA LYS A 704 9.15 29.14 11.56
C LYS A 704 10.03 28.20 12.41
N ASP A 705 10.39 28.60 13.63
CA ASP A 705 11.17 27.77 14.55
C ASP A 705 10.44 26.46 14.91
N VAL A 706 9.11 26.50 15.09
CA VAL A 706 8.30 25.30 15.35
C VAL A 706 8.32 24.32 14.18
N TYR A 707 8.27 24.82 12.94
CA TYR A 707 8.34 23.97 11.75
C TYR A 707 9.73 23.35 11.59
N GLU A 708 10.79 24.13 11.81
CA GLU A 708 12.16 23.60 11.82
C GLU A 708 12.35 22.52 12.90
N MET A 709 11.85 22.73 14.12
CA MET A 709 11.94 21.75 15.21
C MET A 709 11.13 20.47 14.96
N LYS A 710 10.02 20.54 14.23
CA LYS A 710 9.18 19.38 13.90
C LYS A 710 9.56 18.71 12.58
N SER A 711 10.44 19.33 11.79
CA SER A 711 10.92 18.77 10.54
C SER A 711 11.91 17.64 10.81
N VAL A 712 11.91 16.63 9.95
CA VAL A 712 13.05 15.70 9.85
C VAL A 712 14.25 16.41 9.19
N GLU A 713 15.45 15.88 9.41
CA GLU A 713 16.70 16.51 8.94
C GLU A 713 16.92 16.38 7.42
N GLU A 714 16.45 15.29 6.80
CA GLU A 714 16.66 14.98 5.39
C GLU A 714 15.31 14.70 4.69
N PRO A 715 15.18 15.02 3.39
CA PRO A 715 13.96 14.75 2.64
C PRO A 715 13.71 13.24 2.52
N PHE A 716 12.43 12.87 2.51
CA PHE A 716 12.03 11.48 2.25
C PHE A 716 12.32 11.13 0.79
N ALA A 717 12.86 9.94 0.56
CA ALA A 717 13.13 9.45 -0.78
C ALA A 717 11.83 9.33 -1.59
N ILE A 718 11.88 9.71 -2.86
CA ILE A 718 10.78 9.61 -3.81
C ILE A 718 11.28 9.05 -5.14
N LYS A 719 10.43 8.30 -5.86
CA LYS A 719 10.77 7.60 -7.10
C LYS A 719 11.33 8.48 -8.20
N VAL A 720 10.86 9.72 -8.30
CA VAL A 720 11.29 10.68 -9.30
C VAL A 720 11.53 12.02 -8.62
N GLU A 721 12.78 12.47 -8.61
CA GLU A 721 13.12 13.82 -8.17
C GLU A 721 12.57 14.87 -9.14
N LEU A 722 12.09 15.99 -8.57
CA LEU A 722 11.66 17.16 -9.28
C LEU A 722 12.80 18.19 -9.31
N ASP A 723 13.06 18.79 -10.47
CA ASP A 723 13.87 20.00 -10.55
C ASP A 723 13.04 21.18 -9.99
N ALA A 724 13.11 21.41 -8.68
CA ALA A 724 12.31 22.43 -8.01
C ALA A 724 12.80 23.86 -8.32
N GLU A 725 11.84 24.79 -8.44
CA GLU A 725 12.11 26.24 -8.41
C GLU A 725 12.19 26.72 -6.95
N ASP A 726 12.79 27.87 -6.67
CA ASP A 726 12.58 28.49 -5.35
C ASP A 726 11.13 28.99 -5.24
N ALA A 727 10.63 29.15 -4.00
CA ALA A 727 9.24 29.51 -3.76
C ALA A 727 8.76 30.81 -4.45
N GLU A 728 9.63 31.81 -4.66
CA GLU A 728 9.23 33.05 -5.32
C GLU A 728 9.13 32.90 -6.84
N ASP A 729 10.06 32.14 -7.44
CA ASP A 729 10.00 31.77 -8.86
C ASP A 729 8.79 30.87 -9.13
N ALA A 730 8.57 29.86 -8.29
CA ALA A 730 7.39 29.01 -8.33
C ALA A 730 6.11 29.85 -8.32
N TYR A 731 6.01 30.85 -7.42
CA TYR A 731 4.86 31.76 -7.40
C TYR A 731 4.63 32.48 -8.73
N ARG A 732 5.70 32.96 -9.39
CA ARG A 732 5.61 33.63 -10.70
C ARG A 732 5.17 32.64 -11.79
N SER A 733 5.79 31.46 -11.81
CA SER A 733 5.53 30.38 -12.75
C SER A 733 4.09 29.88 -12.63
N VAL A 734 3.62 29.57 -11.43
CA VAL A 734 2.25 29.09 -11.16
C VAL A 734 1.21 30.12 -11.60
N LEU A 735 1.36 31.41 -11.23
CA LEU A 735 0.42 32.44 -11.66
C LEU A 735 0.40 32.64 -13.18
N LYS A 736 1.49 32.31 -13.88
CA LYS A 736 1.57 32.36 -15.34
C LYS A 736 0.95 31.11 -15.99
N GLY A 737 1.26 29.93 -15.45
CA GLY A 737 1.06 28.65 -16.12
C GLY A 737 -0.14 27.84 -15.65
N ALA A 738 -0.61 27.98 -14.40
CA ALA A 738 -1.58 27.06 -13.83
C ALA A 738 -3.03 27.16 -14.39
N GLY A 739 -3.80 26.08 -14.26
CA GLY A 739 -5.17 25.95 -14.74
C GLY A 739 -5.23 25.60 -16.22
N ALA A 740 -6.42 25.67 -16.82
CA ALA A 740 -6.66 25.51 -18.25
C ALA A 740 -6.03 26.68 -19.06
N SER A 741 -4.71 26.77 -19.02
CA SER A 741 -3.95 28.00 -19.24
C SER A 741 -3.65 28.30 -20.69
N ARG A 742 -3.79 27.31 -21.58
CA ARG A 742 -3.86 27.50 -23.04
C ARG A 742 -4.78 28.67 -23.36
N LYS A 743 -5.95 28.71 -22.71
CA LYS A 743 -6.90 29.82 -22.76
C LYS A 743 -7.72 29.89 -21.47
N ARG A 744 -7.21 30.55 -20.43
CA ARG A 744 -7.96 30.81 -19.18
C ARG A 744 -9.27 31.53 -19.48
N ASP A 745 -10.35 31.07 -18.85
CA ASP A 745 -11.65 31.71 -18.93
C ASP A 745 -11.72 32.91 -17.96
N ALA A 746 -12.90 33.51 -17.78
CA ALA A 746 -13.07 34.68 -16.92
C ALA A 746 -12.78 34.40 -15.44
N VAL A 747 -13.15 33.21 -14.96
CA VAL A 747 -12.94 32.81 -13.55
C VAL A 747 -11.46 32.61 -13.27
N ASP A 748 -10.75 31.78 -14.05
CA ASP A 748 -9.32 31.53 -13.83
C ASP A 748 -8.50 32.84 -13.92
N LYS A 749 -8.86 33.72 -14.86
CA LYS A 749 -8.23 35.05 -15.00
C LYS A 749 -8.47 35.93 -13.77
N ARG A 750 -9.67 35.88 -13.18
CA ARG A 750 -9.99 36.60 -11.94
C ARG A 750 -9.13 36.07 -10.80
N ILE A 751 -9.14 34.75 -10.57
CA ILE A 751 -8.42 34.10 -9.47
C ILE A 751 -6.95 34.49 -9.48
N VAL A 752 -6.28 34.33 -10.62
CA VAL A 752 -4.85 34.70 -10.77
C VAL A 752 -4.60 36.19 -10.50
N LYS A 753 -5.51 37.06 -10.94
CA LYS A 753 -5.42 38.51 -10.72
C LYS A 753 -5.63 38.86 -9.24
N GLU A 754 -6.53 38.17 -8.56
CA GLU A 754 -6.82 38.34 -7.14
C GLU A 754 -5.67 37.88 -6.26
N VAL A 755 -5.12 36.69 -6.54
CA VAL A 755 -3.92 36.18 -5.86
C VAL A 755 -2.77 37.17 -6.04
N ARG A 756 -2.53 37.68 -7.25
CA ARG A 756 -1.47 38.67 -7.51
C ARG A 756 -1.66 39.95 -6.69
N ARG A 757 -2.89 40.45 -6.63
CA ARG A 757 -3.24 41.71 -5.94
C ARG A 757 -3.39 41.57 -4.43
N GLY A 758 -3.55 40.34 -3.92
CA GLY A 758 -3.87 40.11 -2.51
C GLY A 758 -5.23 40.67 -2.11
N ARG A 759 -6.23 40.54 -2.98
CA ARG A 759 -7.61 40.98 -2.74
C ARG A 759 -8.60 39.88 -3.13
N ALA A 760 -9.85 40.05 -2.72
CA ALA A 760 -10.98 39.28 -3.21
C ALA A 760 -12.03 40.26 -3.76
N ALA A 761 -12.59 40.01 -4.95
CA ALA A 761 -13.59 40.91 -5.52
C ALA A 761 -15.02 40.61 -5.04
N PHE A 762 -15.27 39.37 -4.62
CA PHE A 762 -16.59 38.87 -4.24
C PHE A 762 -16.56 38.30 -2.81
N CYS A 763 -17.72 38.14 -2.20
CA CYS A 763 -17.89 37.52 -0.90
C CYS A 763 -18.99 36.46 -0.99
N GLY A 764 -18.93 35.43 -0.14
CA GLY A 764 -20.02 34.48 -0.01
C GLY A 764 -21.33 35.15 0.39
N SER A 765 -22.41 34.87 -0.32
CA SER A 765 -23.72 35.51 -0.10
C SER A 765 -24.37 35.16 1.24
N VAL A 766 -23.97 34.04 1.86
CA VAL A 766 -24.50 33.58 3.16
C VAL A 766 -23.53 33.90 4.29
N THR A 767 -22.24 33.62 4.08
CA THR A 767 -21.21 33.70 5.11
C THR A 767 -20.50 35.04 5.16
N GLY A 768 -20.58 35.84 4.09
CA GLY A 768 -19.91 37.12 3.97
C GLY A 768 -18.37 37.03 3.88
N LEU A 769 -17.82 35.82 3.73
CA LEU A 769 -16.38 35.61 3.70
C LEU A 769 -15.80 36.11 2.36
N PRO A 770 -14.77 36.97 2.36
CA PRO A 770 -14.24 37.53 1.13
C PRO A 770 -13.44 36.50 0.31
N GLY A 771 -13.92 36.23 -0.90
CA GLY A 771 -13.40 35.27 -1.86
C GLY A 771 -13.90 33.84 -1.65
N ILE A 772 -14.34 33.49 -0.45
CA ILE A 772 -14.93 32.17 -0.16
C ILE A 772 -16.42 32.26 -0.44
N ILE A 773 -16.84 31.73 -1.58
CA ILE A 773 -18.21 31.84 -2.08
C ILE A 773 -19.10 30.74 -1.52
N ASP A 774 -20.40 31.00 -1.46
CA ASP A 774 -21.41 30.04 -0.99
C ASP A 774 -22.25 29.47 -2.15
N SER A 775 -22.29 30.19 -3.27
CA SER A 775 -22.93 29.79 -4.53
C SER A 775 -22.08 30.24 -5.72
N GLU A 776 -22.13 29.49 -6.82
CA GLU A 776 -21.54 29.94 -8.09
C GLU A 776 -22.15 31.26 -8.62
N ASP A 777 -23.34 31.65 -8.15
CA ASP A 777 -23.97 32.92 -8.53
C ASP A 777 -23.36 34.13 -7.81
N ASP A 778 -22.56 33.92 -6.75
CA ASP A 778 -21.83 35.00 -6.07
C ASP A 778 -20.78 35.68 -6.99
N VAL A 779 -20.44 35.02 -8.09
CA VAL A 779 -19.30 35.33 -8.95
C VAL A 779 -19.63 35.39 -10.45
N ARG A 780 -20.90 35.19 -10.81
CA ARG A 780 -21.39 35.17 -12.20
C ARG A 780 -21.77 36.56 -12.73
#